data_AF-A0A358CQV0-F1
#
_entry.id   AF-A0A358CQV0-F1
#
_cell.length_a   1.000
_cell.length_b   1.000
_cell.length_c   1.000
_cell.angle_alpha   90.00
_cell.angle_beta   90.00
_cell.angle_gamma   90.00
#
_symmetry.space_group_name_H-M   'P 1'
#
loop_
_entity.id
_entity.type
_entity.pdbx_description
1 polymer ?
#
loop_
_entity_poly.entity_id
_entity_poly.type
_entity_poly.pdbx_seq_one_letter_code
_entity_poly.pdbx_strand_id
1 'polypeptide(L)'
;MSLVLLADGGPDRLIDHFPEAASSGCMACHQEVEPIREIGSEMLNQIMAKGKAMGDPAGCVVCHNGDPNETLDAAIAHGGDNFYPDPGSPWVNENTCGTCHEDQVKVQWQSLMMTEAGKIQGTCWSFGALTGYEHKYANYAVQNPSDRSTRLGTEAYKEYMDALAEIEPNVFVNEHEPLPDALGFDELDKLNDDPSLAAFTYIRQECNRCHHGVKGRSSRGDFRGMGCSSCHVPYGNEGLYEGADLSISKTETGHPLSHQIQGTRDADVTIHEVTYHGLAVETCTTCHNRGKRIGVSFQGLMETPYASPLNENAEDQPGLHTKHYIAMEQDIHYQKGMKCQDCHTSIDVHGDGFLAPTNLAAVQIECSDCHGTPDQFPWELPLGFMDEFAVDVASGSPRGTTPHQLPHTWAGAKYDSQDGFLLTARGNPYENVVRVGDEVVVHTAEGKDIRLKPLKKLVEEKAISQRGLVSMQGVSKHLNRMECYTCHASWAPQCFGCHVKVDFSQKDLCPEIDSSRQGFDWIAAGRKHATDEHRADSGEGDYDLMIPGKISELRSYLRWEEPMMGVNGEGRVTPLAPGCQPSVTIIGADGKPILTNHIFKTPGGMERSGDEGQLAIDMSPVQPHTMTKNARTCESCHASDKALGLGINGPRNWDEKHVVDLETTDGTILPESARTQMGAIENLDHDWSQIVDEEGNQLATVGHHWKLSRSLNKDEITRISRDGTCVACHKEIPEKDLAVSLMHHVGKYTGNIPVSAEDHGKLVNKILLTSAWGQALLATGVLAVVLGGGYWASTRRKKATK
;
A
#
# COMPACT_ATOMS: atom_id res chain seq x y z
N MET A 1 -8.44 18.73 -39.68
CA MET A 1 -9.84 19.20 -39.58
C MET A 1 -10.70 18.15 -40.26
N SER A 2 -10.88 17.01 -39.59
CA SER A 2 -11.72 15.91 -40.06
C SER A 2 -13.06 16.02 -39.37
N LEU A 3 -14.13 15.95 -40.15
CA LEU A 3 -15.51 15.97 -39.71
C LEU A 3 -15.73 14.88 -38.65
N VAL A 4 -16.10 15.29 -37.44
CA VAL A 4 -16.76 14.44 -36.46
C VAL A 4 -18.21 14.30 -36.93
N LEU A 5 -18.55 13.14 -37.48
CA LEU A 5 -19.94 12.70 -37.60
C LEU A 5 -20.38 12.35 -36.18
N LEU A 6 -21.32 13.14 -35.65
CA LEU A 6 -22.11 12.77 -34.49
C LEU A 6 -22.94 11.55 -34.88
N ALA A 7 -22.57 10.38 -34.38
CA ALA A 7 -23.39 9.18 -34.46
C ALA A 7 -24.40 9.23 -33.31
N ASP A 8 -25.64 9.59 -33.64
CA ASP A 8 -26.82 9.10 -32.90
C ASP A 8 -26.86 7.58 -33.14
N GLY A 9 -26.34 6.78 -32.22
CA GLY A 9 -26.35 5.32 -32.30
C GLY A 9 -26.38 4.73 -30.90
N GLY A 10 -27.18 3.69 -30.68
CA GLY A 10 -27.15 2.92 -29.43
C GLY A 10 -25.78 2.26 -29.19
N PRO A 11 -25.60 1.52 -28.09
CA PRO A 11 -24.34 0.82 -27.81
C PRO A 11 -23.94 -0.08 -28.99
N ASP A 12 -22.64 -0.09 -29.33
CA ASP A 12 -22.10 -0.94 -30.40
C ASP A 12 -22.38 -2.41 -30.09
N ARG A 13 -22.98 -3.13 -31.05
CA ARG A 13 -23.30 -4.57 -30.90
C ARG A 13 -22.32 -5.40 -31.70
N LEU A 14 -21.95 -6.58 -31.18
CA LEU A 14 -21.02 -7.47 -31.87
C LEU A 14 -21.47 -7.81 -33.30
N ILE A 15 -22.76 -8.09 -33.47
CA ILE A 15 -23.35 -8.48 -34.77
C ILE A 15 -23.33 -7.38 -35.83
N ASP A 16 -23.26 -6.11 -35.43
CA ASP A 16 -23.25 -4.99 -36.38
C ASP A 16 -21.91 -4.89 -37.11
N HIS A 17 -20.83 -5.40 -36.49
CA HIS A 17 -19.48 -5.43 -37.03
C HIS A 17 -19.05 -6.81 -37.53
N PHE A 18 -19.61 -7.87 -36.96
CA PHE A 18 -19.38 -9.27 -37.35
C PHE A 18 -20.72 -9.97 -37.62
N PRO A 19 -21.34 -9.76 -38.80
CA PRO A 19 -22.66 -10.31 -39.11
C PRO A 19 -22.72 -11.84 -39.03
N GLU A 20 -21.60 -12.54 -39.25
CA GLU A 20 -21.51 -13.99 -39.07
C GLU A 20 -21.73 -14.45 -37.63
N ALA A 21 -21.49 -13.60 -36.63
CA ALA A 21 -21.70 -13.92 -35.22
C ALA A 21 -23.16 -14.27 -34.94
N ALA A 22 -24.11 -13.69 -35.70
CA ALA A 22 -25.53 -14.00 -35.60
C ALA A 22 -25.88 -15.47 -35.91
N SER A 23 -24.96 -16.25 -36.48
CA SER A 23 -25.14 -17.69 -36.71
C SER A 23 -24.67 -18.57 -35.54
N SER A 24 -24.08 -17.98 -34.49
CA SER A 24 -23.81 -18.66 -33.23
C SER A 24 -25.09 -18.91 -32.44
N GLY A 25 -25.21 -20.07 -31.82
CA GLY A 25 -26.30 -20.43 -30.92
C GLY A 25 -26.39 -19.53 -29.69
N CYS A 26 -25.24 -19.07 -29.16
CA CYS A 26 -25.17 -18.13 -28.05
C CYS A 26 -25.92 -16.82 -28.37
N MET A 27 -25.82 -16.38 -29.62
CA MET A 27 -26.50 -15.20 -30.14
C MET A 27 -27.98 -15.44 -30.41
N ALA A 28 -28.59 -16.57 -30.03
CA ALA A 28 -30.05 -16.67 -29.97
C ALA A 28 -30.61 -15.90 -28.76
N CYS A 29 -29.85 -15.85 -27.66
CA CYS A 29 -30.23 -15.20 -26.41
C CYS A 29 -29.47 -13.88 -26.16
N HIS A 30 -28.20 -13.80 -26.57
CA HIS A 30 -27.28 -12.70 -26.25
C HIS A 30 -27.07 -11.70 -27.41
N GLN A 31 -28.08 -11.50 -28.26
CA GLN A 31 -27.95 -10.73 -29.53
C GLN A 31 -27.42 -9.30 -29.38
N GLU A 32 -27.74 -8.69 -28.26
CA GLU A 32 -27.43 -7.29 -28.00
C GLU A 32 -26.10 -7.11 -27.25
N VAL A 33 -25.35 -8.19 -27.00
CA VAL A 33 -24.07 -8.09 -26.28
C VAL A 33 -23.07 -7.21 -27.04
N GLU A 34 -22.44 -6.31 -26.30
CA GLU A 34 -21.33 -5.50 -26.76
C GLU A 34 -20.10 -6.35 -27.13
N PRO A 35 -19.24 -5.89 -28.05
CA PRO A 35 -17.93 -6.52 -28.29
C PRO A 35 -17.07 -6.53 -27.01
N ILE A 36 -16.43 -7.66 -26.72
CA ILE A 36 -15.57 -7.82 -25.53
C ILE A 36 -14.31 -6.93 -25.54
N ARG A 37 -13.90 -6.48 -26.72
CA ARG A 37 -12.76 -5.59 -26.99
C ARG A 37 -13.14 -4.66 -28.15
N GLU A 38 -12.42 -3.54 -28.30
CA GLU A 38 -12.72 -2.56 -29.35
C GLU A 38 -12.67 -3.16 -30.77
N ILE A 39 -13.57 -2.66 -31.62
CA ILE A 39 -13.65 -3.08 -33.02
C ILE A 39 -12.34 -2.76 -33.74
N GLY A 40 -11.80 -3.78 -34.43
CA GLY A 40 -10.53 -3.67 -35.16
C GLY A 40 -9.30 -4.02 -34.32
N SER A 41 -9.45 -4.26 -33.01
CA SER A 41 -8.36 -4.73 -32.15
C SER A 41 -7.85 -6.10 -32.60
N GLU A 42 -6.55 -6.33 -32.40
CA GLU A 42 -5.95 -7.63 -32.71
C GLU A 42 -6.55 -8.74 -31.85
N MET A 43 -6.77 -8.47 -30.56
CA MET A 43 -7.37 -9.42 -29.62
C MET A 43 -8.78 -9.85 -30.06
N LEU A 44 -9.66 -8.91 -30.41
CA LEU A 44 -11.01 -9.26 -30.89
C LEU A 44 -10.93 -10.13 -32.15
N ASN A 45 -10.11 -9.74 -33.11
CA ASN A 45 -9.95 -10.50 -34.35
C ASN A 45 -9.45 -11.94 -34.10
N GLN A 46 -8.52 -12.12 -33.17
CA GLN A 46 -8.06 -13.46 -32.77
C GLN A 46 -9.16 -14.28 -32.09
N ILE A 47 -9.95 -13.66 -31.21
CA ILE A 47 -11.11 -14.30 -30.55
C ILE A 47 -12.12 -14.78 -31.59
N MET A 48 -12.54 -13.90 -32.51
CA MET A 48 -13.51 -14.24 -33.55
C MET A 48 -12.99 -15.36 -34.48
N ALA A 49 -11.70 -15.32 -34.84
CA ALA A 49 -11.08 -16.34 -35.67
C ALA A 49 -11.02 -17.72 -34.96
N LYS A 50 -10.63 -17.74 -33.67
CA LYS A 50 -10.63 -18.96 -32.85
C LYS A 50 -12.05 -19.51 -32.67
N GLY A 51 -13.01 -18.65 -32.34
CA GLY A 51 -14.41 -19.01 -32.21
C GLY A 51 -14.95 -19.69 -33.46
N LYS A 52 -14.74 -19.07 -34.62
CA LYS A 52 -15.15 -19.64 -35.91
C LYS A 52 -14.54 -21.02 -36.16
N ALA A 53 -13.28 -21.24 -35.77
CA ALA A 53 -12.63 -22.55 -35.87
C ALA A 53 -13.22 -23.60 -34.91
N MET A 54 -13.83 -23.15 -33.80
CA MET A 54 -14.54 -23.96 -32.80
C MET A 54 -16.03 -24.13 -33.13
N GLY A 55 -16.53 -23.60 -34.25
CA GLY A 55 -17.95 -23.65 -34.61
C GLY A 55 -18.81 -22.55 -33.99
N ASP A 56 -18.20 -21.57 -33.33
CA ASP A 56 -18.85 -20.42 -32.72
C ASP A 56 -18.37 -19.10 -33.35
N PRO A 57 -19.02 -18.61 -34.41
CA PRO A 57 -18.60 -17.36 -35.06
C PRO A 57 -18.75 -16.11 -34.18
N ALA A 58 -19.36 -16.20 -32.99
CA ALA A 58 -19.41 -15.11 -32.01
C ALA A 58 -18.22 -15.14 -31.01
N GLY A 59 -17.47 -16.23 -30.94
CA GLY A 59 -16.27 -16.34 -30.10
C GLY A 59 -16.51 -16.57 -28.60
N CYS A 60 -17.76 -16.69 -28.16
CA CYS A 60 -18.15 -16.93 -26.77
C CYS A 60 -17.48 -18.19 -26.19
N VAL A 61 -17.49 -19.31 -26.92
CA VAL A 61 -16.97 -20.60 -26.45
C VAL A 61 -15.45 -20.64 -26.31
N VAL A 62 -14.73 -19.64 -26.85
CA VAL A 62 -13.27 -19.51 -26.67
C VAL A 62 -12.93 -19.34 -25.20
N CYS A 63 -13.80 -18.66 -24.44
CA CYS A 63 -13.62 -18.41 -23.03
C CYS A 63 -14.64 -19.18 -22.18
N HIS A 64 -15.91 -19.20 -22.58
CA HIS A 64 -16.98 -19.74 -21.76
C HIS A 64 -17.24 -21.22 -21.98
N ASN A 65 -16.67 -21.83 -23.03
CA ASN A 65 -17.07 -23.16 -23.51
C ASN A 65 -18.59 -23.22 -23.79
N GLY A 66 -19.22 -24.39 -23.73
CA GLY A 66 -20.66 -24.58 -23.97
C GLY A 66 -20.97 -25.12 -25.38
N ASP A 67 -22.26 -25.23 -25.73
CA ASP A 67 -22.70 -25.67 -27.05
C ASP A 67 -23.08 -24.48 -27.94
N PRO A 68 -22.26 -24.15 -28.95
CA PRO A 68 -22.54 -23.02 -29.84
C PRO A 68 -23.64 -23.31 -30.87
N ASN A 69 -24.29 -24.49 -30.84
CA ASN A 69 -25.39 -24.84 -31.76
C ASN A 69 -26.76 -24.84 -31.08
N GLU A 70 -26.82 -24.80 -29.75
CA GLU A 70 -28.08 -24.73 -29.02
C GLU A 70 -28.61 -23.28 -29.02
N THR A 71 -29.91 -23.12 -29.21
CA THR A 71 -30.55 -21.82 -29.46
C THR A 71 -31.80 -21.57 -28.60
N LEU A 72 -32.26 -22.57 -27.86
CA LEU A 72 -33.56 -22.56 -27.18
C LEU A 72 -33.44 -22.78 -25.67
N ASP A 73 -32.53 -23.65 -25.23
CA ASP A 73 -32.40 -24.04 -23.83
C ASP A 73 -31.06 -23.57 -23.25
N ALA A 74 -31.11 -22.63 -22.30
CA ALA A 74 -29.92 -22.06 -21.68
C ALA A 74 -29.10 -23.10 -20.89
N ALA A 75 -29.73 -24.10 -20.27
CA ALA A 75 -28.99 -25.12 -19.52
C ALA A 75 -28.21 -26.04 -20.47
N ILE A 76 -28.78 -26.35 -21.63
CA ILE A 76 -28.11 -27.11 -22.69
C ILE A 76 -27.04 -26.27 -23.38
N ALA A 77 -27.34 -25.00 -23.70
CA ALA A 77 -26.39 -24.08 -24.34
C ALA A 77 -25.16 -23.82 -23.48
N HIS A 78 -25.34 -23.63 -22.18
CA HIS A 78 -24.21 -23.52 -21.26
C HIS A 78 -23.50 -24.88 -21.09
N GLY A 79 -24.17 -26.02 -21.30
CA GLY A 79 -23.51 -27.32 -21.39
C GLY A 79 -23.10 -27.92 -20.04
N GLY A 80 -23.77 -27.51 -18.95
CA GLY A 80 -23.53 -28.01 -17.59
C GLY A 80 -22.10 -27.76 -17.10
N ASP A 81 -21.47 -28.79 -16.53
CA ASP A 81 -20.15 -28.73 -15.88
C ASP A 81 -19.00 -28.27 -16.80
N ASN A 82 -19.21 -28.25 -18.11
CA ASN A 82 -18.23 -27.77 -19.08
C ASN A 82 -18.28 -26.26 -19.29
N PHE A 83 -19.33 -25.55 -18.84
CA PHE A 83 -19.43 -24.10 -18.94
C PHE A 83 -18.46 -23.41 -17.98
N TYR A 84 -17.91 -22.26 -18.37
CA TYR A 84 -17.15 -21.40 -17.46
C TYR A 84 -17.85 -20.05 -17.28
N PRO A 85 -18.68 -19.86 -16.24
CA PRO A 85 -19.34 -18.58 -15.96
C PRO A 85 -18.36 -17.43 -15.72
N ASP A 86 -17.24 -17.73 -15.05
CA ASP A 86 -16.13 -16.79 -14.84
C ASP A 86 -14.86 -17.37 -15.48
N PRO A 87 -14.61 -17.06 -16.77
CA PRO A 87 -13.46 -17.60 -17.48
C PRO A 87 -12.12 -17.05 -16.95
N GLY A 88 -12.12 -15.98 -16.14
CA GLY A 88 -10.91 -15.43 -15.53
C GLY A 88 -10.46 -16.17 -14.26
N SER A 89 -11.30 -17.06 -13.73
CA SER A 89 -11.05 -17.80 -12.50
C SER A 89 -9.74 -18.61 -12.56
N PRO A 90 -8.90 -18.57 -11.51
CA PRO A 90 -7.61 -19.29 -11.51
C PRO A 90 -7.78 -20.81 -11.58
N TRP A 91 -9.00 -21.30 -11.32
CA TRP A 91 -9.35 -22.71 -11.32
C TRP A 91 -9.65 -23.27 -12.72
N VAL A 92 -9.83 -22.40 -13.72
CA VAL A 92 -10.12 -22.79 -15.12
C VAL A 92 -9.30 -22.02 -16.14
N ASN A 93 -8.60 -20.95 -15.75
CA ASN A 93 -8.01 -20.01 -16.70
C ASN A 93 -6.86 -20.55 -17.54
N GLU A 94 -6.27 -21.70 -17.18
CA GLU A 94 -5.36 -22.44 -18.06
C GLU A 94 -6.03 -22.81 -19.40
N ASN A 95 -7.34 -23.07 -19.39
CA ASN A 95 -8.13 -23.46 -20.55
C ASN A 95 -8.74 -22.27 -21.30
N THR A 96 -8.64 -21.05 -20.76
CA THR A 96 -9.26 -19.84 -21.31
C THR A 96 -8.18 -18.79 -21.62
N CYS A 97 -7.83 -17.94 -20.65
CA CYS A 97 -6.81 -16.90 -20.75
C CYS A 97 -5.44 -17.49 -21.13
N GLY A 98 -5.09 -18.64 -20.55
CA GLY A 98 -3.81 -19.32 -20.73
C GLY A 98 -3.58 -19.83 -22.16
N THR A 99 -4.62 -19.93 -22.98
CA THR A 99 -4.50 -20.28 -24.41
C THR A 99 -3.82 -19.18 -25.23
N CYS A 100 -3.71 -17.96 -24.68
CA CYS A 100 -3.04 -16.81 -25.29
C CYS A 100 -2.02 -16.15 -24.35
N HIS A 101 -2.23 -16.22 -23.02
CA HIS A 101 -1.43 -15.58 -21.98
C HIS A 101 -0.83 -16.61 -21.00
N GLU A 102 -0.12 -17.60 -21.53
CA GLU A 102 0.44 -18.72 -20.76
C GLU A 102 1.35 -18.24 -19.62
N ASP A 103 2.23 -17.27 -19.88
CA ASP A 103 3.19 -16.77 -18.89
C ASP A 103 2.49 -16.16 -17.67
N GLN A 104 1.48 -15.29 -17.87
CA GLN A 104 0.72 -14.66 -16.78
C GLN A 104 -0.08 -15.68 -15.97
N VAL A 105 -0.73 -16.64 -16.64
CA VAL A 105 -1.50 -17.69 -15.95
C VAL A 105 -0.58 -18.59 -15.13
N LYS A 106 0.61 -18.91 -15.64
CA LYS A 106 1.58 -19.76 -14.95
C LYS A 106 2.06 -19.14 -13.64
N VAL A 107 2.37 -17.84 -13.63
CA VAL A 107 2.98 -17.16 -12.47
C VAL A 107 1.98 -16.72 -11.42
N GLN A 108 0.68 -16.72 -11.72
CA GLN A 108 -0.36 -16.20 -10.82
C GLN A 108 -0.36 -16.86 -9.44
N TRP A 109 0.02 -18.13 -9.36
CA TRP A 109 -0.01 -18.93 -8.13
C TRP A 109 1.05 -18.48 -7.11
N GLN A 110 2.14 -17.88 -7.58
CA GLN A 110 3.21 -17.33 -6.75
C GLN A 110 2.98 -15.84 -6.40
N SER A 111 1.95 -15.20 -6.96
CA SER A 111 1.65 -13.79 -6.71
C SER A 111 1.24 -13.49 -5.27
N LEU A 112 1.45 -12.25 -4.83
CA LEU A 112 1.02 -11.74 -3.53
C LEU A 112 -0.49 -11.88 -3.31
N MET A 113 -1.28 -11.60 -4.33
CA MET A 113 -2.74 -11.62 -4.23
C MET A 113 -3.29 -13.06 -4.17
N MET A 114 -2.56 -14.05 -4.69
CA MET A 114 -2.96 -15.44 -4.57
C MET A 114 -2.53 -16.04 -3.22
N THR A 115 -1.29 -15.77 -2.81
CA THR A 115 -0.71 -16.37 -1.60
C THR A 115 -1.15 -15.67 -0.32
N GLU A 116 -1.24 -14.34 -0.33
CA GLU A 116 -1.45 -13.46 0.83
C GLU A 116 -0.49 -13.73 2.01
N ALA A 117 0.68 -14.32 1.75
CA ALA A 117 1.57 -14.86 2.78
C ALA A 117 2.02 -13.82 3.83
N GLY A 118 2.35 -12.60 3.43
CA GLY A 118 2.70 -11.52 4.38
C GLY A 118 1.54 -11.11 5.28
N LYS A 119 0.29 -11.16 4.79
CA LYS A 119 -0.91 -10.89 5.61
C LYS A 119 -1.12 -12.02 6.63
N ILE A 120 -0.89 -13.26 6.20
CA ILE A 120 -0.96 -14.44 7.05
C ILE A 120 0.08 -14.41 8.15
N GLN A 121 1.33 -14.16 7.77
CA GLN A 121 2.44 -14.07 8.68
C GLN A 121 2.25 -12.90 9.67
N GLY A 122 1.72 -11.75 9.23
CA GLY A 122 1.38 -10.64 10.13
C GLY A 122 0.28 -10.97 11.14
N THR A 123 -0.69 -11.82 10.80
CA THR A 123 -1.70 -12.29 11.77
C THR A 123 -1.08 -13.29 12.74
N CYS A 124 -0.28 -14.24 12.24
CA CYS A 124 0.47 -15.19 13.07
C CYS A 124 1.41 -14.46 14.04
N TRP A 125 1.99 -13.33 13.62
CA TRP A 125 2.79 -12.46 14.45
C TRP A 125 1.99 -11.92 15.63
N SER A 126 0.85 -11.28 15.36
CA SER A 126 0.04 -10.67 16.41
C SER A 126 -0.62 -11.64 17.40
N PHE A 127 -0.66 -12.93 17.07
CA PHE A 127 -1.10 -14.00 17.96
C PHE A 127 0.08 -14.77 18.58
N GLY A 128 1.18 -14.07 18.87
CA GLY A 128 2.32 -14.61 19.61
C GLY A 128 3.46 -15.15 18.74
N ALA A 129 3.63 -14.61 17.53
CA ALA A 129 4.66 -15.02 16.57
C ALA A 129 4.67 -16.52 16.28
N LEU A 130 3.50 -17.05 15.91
CA LEU A 130 3.28 -18.49 15.68
C LEU A 130 4.23 -19.12 14.64
N THR A 131 4.75 -18.33 13.70
CA THR A 131 5.73 -18.75 12.69
C THR A 131 7.09 -18.07 12.85
N GLY A 132 7.31 -17.31 13.92
CA GLY A 132 8.44 -16.40 14.04
C GLY A 132 8.55 -15.46 12.84
N TYR A 133 9.76 -15.36 12.28
CA TYR A 133 10.07 -14.52 11.12
C TYR A 133 9.73 -15.15 9.77
N GLU A 134 9.45 -16.45 9.74
CA GLU A 134 9.29 -17.18 8.48
C GLU A 134 7.91 -16.93 7.86
N HIS A 135 7.88 -16.59 6.58
CA HIS A 135 6.66 -16.56 5.77
C HIS A 135 6.23 -17.98 5.41
N LYS A 136 5.83 -18.74 6.42
CA LYS A 136 5.61 -20.18 6.31
C LYS A 136 4.34 -20.56 5.55
N TYR A 137 3.24 -19.83 5.80
CA TYR A 137 1.91 -20.19 5.31
C TYR A 137 1.44 -19.27 4.18
N ALA A 138 0.69 -19.84 3.24
CA ALA A 138 -0.09 -19.14 2.23
C ALA A 138 -1.51 -19.71 2.13
N ASN A 139 -2.40 -19.05 1.38
CA ASN A 139 -3.77 -19.54 1.16
C ASN A 139 -3.79 -21.00 0.62
N TYR A 140 -2.81 -21.32 -0.23
CA TYR A 140 -2.60 -22.64 -0.82
C TYR A 140 -1.13 -23.04 -0.73
N ALA A 141 -0.87 -24.34 -0.77
CA ALA A 141 0.50 -24.83 -0.92
C ALA A 141 1.04 -24.42 -2.28
N VAL A 142 2.23 -23.84 -2.32
CA VAL A 142 2.88 -23.40 -3.56
C VAL A 142 4.39 -23.45 -3.40
N GLN A 143 5.09 -23.80 -4.48
CA GLN A 143 6.54 -23.89 -4.52
C GLN A 143 7.09 -23.06 -5.67
N ASN A 144 8.29 -22.52 -5.47
CA ASN A 144 9.07 -21.93 -6.53
C ASN A 144 9.48 -22.99 -7.57
N PRO A 145 9.57 -22.65 -8.86
CA PRO A 145 10.25 -23.48 -9.84
C PRO A 145 11.69 -23.77 -9.40
N SER A 146 12.16 -25.00 -9.63
CA SER A 146 13.55 -25.38 -9.34
C SER A 146 14.55 -24.74 -10.31
N ASP A 147 14.11 -24.40 -11.52
CA ASP A 147 14.92 -23.70 -12.53
C ASP A 147 14.73 -22.19 -12.43
N ARG A 148 15.74 -21.50 -11.88
CA ARG A 148 15.78 -20.03 -11.75
C ARG A 148 15.62 -19.28 -13.07
N SER A 149 15.98 -19.89 -14.21
CA SER A 149 15.89 -19.22 -15.51
C SER A 149 14.44 -18.93 -15.93
N THR A 150 13.49 -19.62 -15.31
CA THR A 150 12.05 -19.47 -15.53
C THR A 150 11.45 -18.21 -14.91
N ARG A 151 12.17 -17.52 -14.01
CA ARG A 151 11.74 -16.23 -13.46
C ARG A 151 11.55 -15.24 -14.61
N LEU A 152 10.44 -14.51 -14.61
CA LEU A 152 10.19 -13.46 -15.59
C LEU A 152 11.02 -12.22 -15.26
N GLY A 153 11.56 -11.58 -16.29
CA GLY A 153 12.37 -10.35 -16.15
C GLY A 153 13.68 -10.40 -16.91
N THR A 154 14.44 -9.31 -16.84
CA THR A 154 15.79 -9.22 -17.39
C THR A 154 16.78 -10.07 -16.60
N GLU A 155 17.94 -10.39 -17.18
CA GLU A 155 19.00 -11.10 -16.45
C GLU A 155 19.51 -10.29 -15.25
N ALA A 156 19.62 -8.96 -15.38
CA ALA A 156 20.00 -8.08 -14.27
C ALA A 156 18.99 -8.17 -13.11
N TYR A 157 17.69 -8.22 -13.41
CA TYR A 157 16.64 -8.42 -12.42
C TYR A 157 16.74 -9.78 -11.72
N LYS A 158 16.94 -10.86 -12.48
CA LYS A 158 17.08 -12.21 -11.92
C LYS A 158 18.27 -12.29 -10.96
N GLU A 159 19.43 -11.79 -11.38
CA GLU A 159 20.63 -11.73 -10.54
C GLU A 159 20.40 -10.92 -9.27
N TYR A 160 19.69 -9.79 -9.38
CA TYR A 160 19.34 -8.94 -8.25
C TYR A 160 18.43 -9.65 -7.25
N MET A 161 17.33 -10.25 -7.72
CA MET A 161 16.37 -10.95 -6.86
C MET A 161 16.99 -12.16 -6.16
N ASP A 162 17.91 -12.87 -6.83
CA ASP A 162 18.61 -13.99 -6.21
C ASP A 162 19.58 -13.53 -5.11
N ALA A 163 20.29 -12.41 -5.33
CA ALA A 163 21.10 -11.79 -4.27
C ALA A 163 20.25 -11.32 -3.09
N LEU A 164 19.07 -10.76 -3.35
CA LEU A 164 18.15 -10.32 -2.31
C LEU A 164 17.59 -11.51 -1.50
N ALA A 165 17.28 -12.63 -2.17
CA ALA A 165 16.84 -13.85 -1.51
C ALA A 165 17.90 -14.46 -0.58
N GLU A 166 19.18 -14.32 -0.90
CA GLU A 166 20.27 -14.72 -0.01
C GLU A 166 20.38 -13.83 1.25
N ILE A 167 20.07 -12.54 1.13
CA ILE A 167 20.13 -11.59 2.24
C ILE A 167 18.93 -11.75 3.18
N GLU A 168 17.74 -12.04 2.62
CA GLU A 168 16.47 -12.09 3.34
C GLU A 168 15.73 -13.44 3.13
N PRO A 169 16.32 -14.58 3.56
CA PRO A 169 15.80 -15.92 3.29
C PRO A 169 14.48 -16.25 3.99
N ASN A 170 14.13 -15.51 5.07
CA ASN A 170 12.85 -15.65 5.76
C ASN A 170 11.71 -14.96 5.00
N VAL A 171 12.03 -14.03 4.09
CA VAL A 171 11.10 -13.37 3.18
C VAL A 171 11.02 -14.17 1.89
N PHE A 172 12.13 -14.40 1.21
CA PHE A 172 12.14 -15.11 -0.07
C PHE A 172 12.23 -16.63 0.15
N VAL A 173 11.17 -17.18 0.74
CA VAL A 173 11.05 -18.64 0.96
C VAL A 173 10.88 -19.38 -0.38
N ASN A 174 11.30 -20.65 -0.40
CA ASN A 174 11.16 -21.50 -1.59
C ASN A 174 9.78 -22.14 -1.73
N GLU A 175 9.04 -22.24 -0.63
CA GLU A 175 7.73 -22.85 -0.59
C GLU A 175 6.87 -22.25 0.53
N HIS A 176 5.56 -22.33 0.34
CA HIS A 176 4.58 -22.10 1.38
C HIS A 176 3.83 -23.39 1.69
N GLU A 177 3.60 -23.62 2.98
CA GLU A 177 2.60 -24.58 3.45
C GLU A 177 1.19 -23.97 3.32
N PRO A 178 0.14 -24.79 3.11
CA PRO A 178 -1.22 -24.27 3.09
C PRO A 178 -1.60 -23.76 4.48
N LEU A 179 -2.43 -22.71 4.53
CA LEU A 179 -2.91 -22.14 5.78
C LEU A 179 -3.58 -23.24 6.63
N PRO A 180 -3.22 -23.37 7.92
CA PRO A 180 -3.87 -24.29 8.83
C PRO A 180 -5.40 -24.13 8.86
N ASP A 181 -6.08 -25.21 9.19
CA ASP A 181 -7.53 -25.17 9.37
C ASP A 181 -7.89 -24.41 10.64
N ALA A 182 -9.04 -23.74 10.60
CA ALA A 182 -9.66 -23.20 11.80
C ALA A 182 -10.22 -24.36 12.65
N LEU A 183 -10.41 -24.10 13.94
CA LEU A 183 -11.02 -25.08 14.84
C LEU A 183 -12.43 -25.47 14.37
N GLY A 184 -12.71 -26.77 14.36
CA GLY A 184 -14.05 -27.31 14.17
C GLY A 184 -14.96 -27.08 15.39
N PHE A 185 -16.26 -27.30 15.20
CA PHE A 185 -17.26 -27.17 16.28
C PHE A 185 -17.01 -28.13 17.45
N ASP A 186 -16.38 -29.27 17.20
CA ASP A 186 -16.03 -30.31 18.17
C ASP A 186 -14.63 -30.11 18.82
N GLU A 187 -13.92 -29.03 18.46
CA GLU A 187 -12.55 -28.76 18.91
C GLU A 187 -12.41 -27.46 19.73
N LEU A 188 -13.54 -26.83 20.07
CA LEU A 188 -13.55 -25.52 20.74
C LEU A 188 -12.98 -25.55 22.16
N ASP A 189 -12.87 -26.72 22.78
CA ASP A 189 -12.24 -26.93 24.08
C ASP A 189 -10.73 -26.62 24.06
N LYS A 190 -10.06 -26.84 22.91
CA LYS A 190 -8.64 -26.53 22.70
C LYS A 190 -8.30 -25.06 22.92
N LEU A 191 -9.26 -24.14 22.77
CA LEU A 191 -9.06 -22.71 23.03
C LEU A 191 -8.72 -22.41 24.49
N ASN A 192 -9.08 -23.29 25.44
CA ASN A 192 -8.71 -23.11 26.84
C ASN A 192 -7.22 -23.39 27.10
N ASP A 193 -6.62 -24.27 26.30
CA ASP A 193 -5.21 -24.63 26.39
C ASP A 193 -4.34 -23.71 25.52
N ASP A 194 -4.79 -23.44 24.30
CA ASP A 194 -4.12 -22.55 23.35
C ASP A 194 -5.11 -21.59 22.67
N PRO A 195 -5.36 -20.41 23.29
CA PRO A 195 -6.22 -19.40 22.71
C PRO A 195 -5.68 -18.80 21.40
N SER A 196 -4.38 -18.97 21.09
CA SER A 196 -3.79 -18.41 19.88
C SER A 196 -4.35 -19.02 18.58
N LEU A 197 -4.92 -20.23 18.67
CA LEU A 197 -5.58 -20.93 17.57
C LEU A 197 -6.75 -20.13 16.95
N ALA A 198 -7.32 -19.18 17.69
CA ALA A 198 -8.33 -18.26 17.17
C ALA A 198 -7.80 -17.38 16.01
N ALA A 199 -6.47 -17.26 15.84
CA ALA A 199 -5.84 -16.58 14.71
C ALA A 199 -6.31 -17.13 13.35
N PHE A 200 -6.47 -18.47 13.25
CA PHE A 200 -6.84 -19.13 12.00
C PHE A 200 -8.32 -18.92 11.65
N THR A 201 -9.20 -18.89 12.64
CA THR A 201 -10.59 -18.44 12.45
C THR A 201 -10.63 -16.97 12.01
N TYR A 202 -9.87 -16.10 12.69
CA TYR A 202 -9.84 -14.67 12.42
C TYR A 202 -9.46 -14.36 10.97
N ILE A 203 -8.33 -14.91 10.53
CA ILE A 203 -7.79 -14.59 9.21
C ILE A 203 -8.66 -15.15 8.06
N ARG A 204 -9.17 -16.38 8.21
CA ARG A 204 -9.97 -17.07 7.19
C ARG A 204 -11.28 -16.35 6.87
N GLN A 205 -11.90 -15.68 7.84
CA GLN A 205 -13.17 -14.97 7.65
C GLN A 205 -13.00 -13.51 7.22
N GLU A 206 -12.03 -12.79 7.80
CA GLU A 206 -11.92 -11.33 7.60
C GLU A 206 -10.82 -10.91 6.65
N CYS A 207 -9.73 -11.66 6.55
CA CYS A 207 -8.53 -11.21 5.85
C CYS A 207 -8.37 -11.86 4.48
N ASN A 208 -8.71 -13.15 4.38
CA ASN A 208 -8.50 -13.94 3.16
C ASN A 208 -9.66 -13.86 2.16
N ARG A 209 -10.67 -13.03 2.35
CA ARG A 209 -11.73 -12.85 1.33
C ARG A 209 -11.26 -12.18 0.02
N CYS A 210 -10.06 -11.60 0.02
CA CYS A 210 -9.55 -10.79 -1.08
C CYS A 210 -8.64 -11.56 -2.04
N HIS A 211 -8.33 -12.83 -1.77
CA HIS A 211 -7.44 -13.59 -2.64
C HIS A 211 -8.12 -13.95 -3.97
N HIS A 212 -7.30 -14.17 -5.01
CA HIS A 212 -7.77 -14.37 -6.38
C HIS A 212 -8.58 -15.66 -6.61
N GLY A 213 -8.53 -16.61 -5.67
CA GLY A 213 -9.25 -17.89 -5.75
C GLY A 213 -10.75 -17.85 -5.40
N VAL A 214 -11.27 -16.69 -5.00
CA VAL A 214 -12.69 -16.48 -4.63
C VAL A 214 -13.15 -15.10 -5.10
N LYS A 215 -14.46 -14.88 -5.25
CA LYS A 215 -15.06 -13.55 -5.55
C LYS A 215 -15.08 -12.63 -4.35
N GLY A 216 -15.13 -13.21 -3.14
CA GLY A 216 -15.21 -12.44 -1.90
C GLY A 216 -16.65 -12.00 -1.58
N ARG A 217 -16.80 -10.90 -0.83
CA ARG A 217 -18.12 -10.47 -0.35
C ARG A 217 -18.96 -9.87 -1.47
N SER A 218 -20.25 -10.23 -1.48
CA SER A 218 -21.26 -9.56 -2.31
C SER A 218 -21.86 -8.36 -1.54
N SER A 219 -21.07 -7.31 -1.37
CA SER A 219 -21.47 -6.06 -0.72
C SER A 219 -21.13 -4.86 -1.60
N ARG A 220 -21.79 -3.73 -1.37
CA ARG A 220 -21.54 -2.50 -2.15
C ARG A 220 -20.06 -2.10 -2.11
N GLY A 221 -19.45 -2.02 -3.30
CA GLY A 221 -18.01 -1.77 -3.52
C GLY A 221 -17.13 -3.03 -3.55
N ASP A 222 -17.64 -4.20 -3.14
CA ASP A 222 -16.86 -5.44 -3.02
C ASP A 222 -17.05 -6.40 -4.21
N PHE A 223 -17.89 -6.05 -5.19
CA PHE A 223 -18.17 -6.89 -6.37
C PHE A 223 -16.98 -7.00 -7.31
N ARG A 224 -16.63 -8.24 -7.68
CA ARG A 224 -15.56 -8.60 -8.64
C ARG A 224 -15.70 -10.04 -9.10
N GLY A 225 -14.96 -10.41 -10.15
CA GLY A 225 -14.70 -11.80 -10.51
C GLY A 225 -13.55 -12.45 -9.74
N MET A 226 -13.11 -13.62 -10.19
CA MET A 226 -11.96 -14.39 -9.68
C MET A 226 -10.75 -14.28 -10.62
N GLY A 227 -9.54 -14.40 -10.08
CA GLY A 227 -8.32 -14.44 -10.89
C GLY A 227 -8.19 -13.23 -11.81
N CYS A 228 -8.05 -13.47 -13.11
CA CYS A 228 -7.91 -12.43 -14.12
C CYS A 228 -9.13 -11.49 -14.16
N SER A 229 -10.36 -12.02 -14.03
CA SER A 229 -11.58 -11.23 -14.12
C SER A 229 -11.80 -10.34 -12.90
N SER A 230 -11.11 -10.60 -11.78
CA SER A 230 -11.12 -9.70 -10.62
C SER A 230 -10.59 -8.30 -10.94
N CYS A 231 -9.75 -8.18 -11.97
CA CYS A 231 -9.19 -6.92 -12.44
C CYS A 231 -9.67 -6.57 -13.85
N HIS A 232 -9.64 -7.53 -14.77
CA HIS A 232 -9.84 -7.26 -16.19
C HIS A 232 -11.30 -7.14 -16.62
N VAL A 233 -12.26 -7.46 -15.74
CA VAL A 233 -13.68 -7.25 -15.99
C VAL A 233 -14.18 -6.10 -15.10
N PRO A 234 -14.81 -5.06 -15.66
CA PRO A 234 -15.24 -3.91 -14.88
C PRO A 234 -16.50 -4.22 -14.08
N TYR A 235 -16.51 -3.85 -12.81
CA TYR A 235 -17.67 -3.89 -11.93
C TYR A 235 -17.98 -2.48 -11.41
N GLY A 236 -19.27 -2.16 -11.34
CA GLY A 236 -19.74 -0.98 -10.61
C GLY A 236 -19.86 -1.27 -9.11
N ASN A 237 -19.85 -0.23 -8.28
CA ASN A 237 -19.99 -0.39 -6.83
C ASN A 237 -21.32 -1.05 -6.41
N GLU A 238 -22.37 -0.91 -7.22
CA GLU A 238 -23.66 -1.55 -6.98
C GLU A 238 -23.73 -2.99 -7.51
N GLY A 239 -22.75 -3.43 -8.30
CA GLY A 239 -22.70 -4.78 -8.89
C GLY A 239 -23.82 -5.04 -9.91
N LEU A 240 -24.29 -4.01 -10.61
CA LEU A 240 -25.37 -4.11 -11.60
C LEU A 240 -24.79 -4.16 -13.02
N TYR A 241 -25.49 -4.88 -13.91
CA TYR A 241 -25.21 -4.86 -15.33
C TYR A 241 -25.87 -3.64 -16.00
N GLU A 242 -25.06 -2.85 -16.71
CA GLU A 242 -25.48 -1.66 -17.43
C GLU A 242 -25.28 -1.78 -18.95
N GLY A 243 -24.75 -2.91 -19.42
CA GLY A 243 -24.58 -3.20 -20.84
C GLY A 243 -25.89 -3.48 -21.61
N ALA A 244 -25.74 -3.90 -22.86
CA ALA A 244 -26.84 -3.98 -23.81
C ALA A 244 -27.54 -5.35 -23.84
N ASP A 245 -26.93 -6.41 -23.32
CA ASP A 245 -27.50 -7.75 -23.27
C ASP A 245 -28.81 -7.80 -22.46
N LEU A 246 -29.89 -8.22 -23.13
CA LEU A 246 -31.23 -8.25 -22.56
C LEU A 246 -31.49 -9.47 -21.67
N SER A 247 -30.65 -10.49 -21.74
CA SER A 247 -30.75 -11.70 -20.94
C SER A 247 -30.21 -11.51 -19.51
N ILE A 248 -29.38 -10.49 -19.29
CA ILE A 248 -28.77 -10.20 -18.00
C ILE A 248 -29.65 -9.22 -17.23
N SER A 249 -29.92 -9.54 -15.96
CA SER A 249 -30.73 -8.71 -15.08
C SER A 249 -30.05 -7.36 -14.80
N LYS A 250 -30.79 -6.26 -15.00
CA LYS A 250 -30.33 -4.89 -14.71
C LYS A 250 -30.58 -4.46 -13.26
N THR A 251 -31.20 -5.32 -12.46
CA THR A 251 -31.58 -5.02 -11.07
C THR A 251 -31.02 -6.01 -10.06
N GLU A 252 -30.53 -7.15 -10.53
CA GLU A 252 -29.83 -8.13 -9.70
C GLU A 252 -28.37 -7.70 -9.54
N THR A 253 -27.85 -7.88 -8.34
CA THR A 253 -26.46 -7.55 -8.02
C THR A 253 -25.53 -8.73 -8.30
N GLY A 254 -24.22 -8.48 -8.36
CA GLY A 254 -23.21 -9.51 -8.64
C GLY A 254 -22.83 -9.65 -10.12
N HIS A 255 -23.33 -8.76 -10.98
CA HIS A 255 -22.98 -8.73 -12.39
C HIS A 255 -21.88 -7.70 -12.69
N PRO A 256 -21.05 -7.96 -13.72
CA PRO A 256 -20.13 -6.95 -14.23
C PRO A 256 -20.91 -5.76 -14.81
N LEU A 257 -20.26 -4.60 -14.88
CA LEU A 257 -20.89 -3.39 -15.42
C LEU A 257 -21.21 -3.53 -16.91
N SER A 258 -20.31 -4.19 -17.66
CA SER A 258 -20.48 -4.55 -19.06
C SER A 258 -19.65 -5.79 -19.40
N HIS A 259 -19.90 -6.39 -20.55
CA HIS A 259 -19.17 -7.51 -21.12
C HIS A 259 -17.95 -7.03 -21.92
N GLN A 260 -17.10 -6.20 -21.31
CA GLN A 260 -15.87 -5.67 -21.91
C GLN A 260 -14.66 -5.96 -21.02
N ILE A 261 -13.47 -6.04 -21.62
CA ILE A 261 -12.21 -6.21 -20.89
C ILE A 261 -11.48 -4.86 -20.77
N GLN A 262 -11.19 -4.46 -19.53
CA GLN A 262 -10.26 -3.36 -19.21
C GLN A 262 -8.84 -3.89 -19.03
N GLY A 263 -7.83 -3.08 -19.32
CA GLY A 263 -6.44 -3.53 -19.26
C GLY A 263 -5.41 -2.42 -19.45
N THR A 264 -4.71 -2.42 -20.58
CA THR A 264 -3.67 -1.43 -20.92
C THR A 264 -4.26 -0.17 -21.54
N ARG A 265 -3.39 0.75 -21.96
CA ARG A 265 -3.75 2.06 -22.53
C ARG A 265 -4.56 1.97 -23.83
N ASP A 266 -4.37 0.91 -24.57
CA ASP A 266 -5.05 0.55 -25.81
C ASP A 266 -6.24 -0.39 -25.57
N ALA A 267 -6.64 -0.57 -24.31
CA ALA A 267 -7.84 -1.31 -23.96
C ALA A 267 -9.02 -0.36 -23.70
N ASP A 268 -9.75 -0.05 -24.76
CA ASP A 268 -10.91 0.82 -24.69
C ASP A 268 -12.08 0.06 -24.05
N VAL A 269 -12.69 0.70 -23.05
CA VAL A 269 -13.97 0.27 -22.46
C VAL A 269 -14.94 1.43 -22.57
N THR A 270 -16.07 1.19 -23.23
CA THR A 270 -17.10 2.20 -23.43
C THR A 270 -18.36 1.82 -22.64
N ILE A 271 -18.72 2.67 -21.67
CA ILE A 271 -19.96 2.54 -20.90
C ILE A 271 -20.81 3.76 -21.21
N HIS A 272 -22.02 3.53 -21.73
CA HIS A 272 -22.87 4.59 -22.28
C HIS A 272 -22.13 5.40 -23.36
N GLU A 273 -21.91 6.70 -23.14
CA GLU A 273 -21.21 7.60 -24.07
C GLU A 273 -19.77 7.92 -23.62
N VAL A 274 -19.25 7.20 -22.62
CA VAL A 274 -17.93 7.48 -22.03
C VAL A 274 -16.99 6.30 -22.29
N THR A 275 -15.89 6.57 -22.98
CA THR A 275 -14.77 5.64 -23.15
C THR A 275 -13.68 5.97 -22.15
N TYR A 276 -13.16 4.95 -21.48
CA TYR A 276 -11.97 5.03 -20.63
C TYR A 276 -10.97 3.92 -20.97
N HIS A 277 -9.74 4.05 -20.48
CA HIS A 277 -8.64 3.13 -20.75
C HIS A 277 -7.91 2.77 -19.46
N GLY A 278 -7.28 1.60 -19.36
CA GLY A 278 -6.59 1.23 -18.13
C GLY A 278 -7.52 0.70 -17.03
N LEU A 279 -6.97 -0.04 -16.05
CA LEU A 279 -7.72 -0.51 -14.89
C LEU A 279 -8.15 0.68 -14.00
N ALA A 280 -9.44 0.88 -13.82
CA ALA A 280 -9.95 1.91 -12.91
C ALA A 280 -9.44 1.67 -11.48
N VAL A 281 -9.10 2.75 -10.76
CA VAL A 281 -8.59 2.65 -9.38
C VAL A 281 -9.58 1.93 -8.46
N GLU A 282 -10.89 2.08 -8.72
CA GLU A 282 -11.94 1.41 -7.95
C GLU A 282 -11.87 -0.12 -8.03
N THR A 283 -11.37 -0.67 -9.14
CA THR A 283 -11.13 -2.11 -9.26
C THR A 283 -10.08 -2.60 -8.25
N CYS A 284 -9.07 -1.77 -7.98
CA CYS A 284 -8.06 -2.09 -6.98
C CYS A 284 -8.62 -1.92 -5.54
N THR A 285 -9.48 -0.91 -5.32
CA THR A 285 -9.99 -0.59 -3.97
C THR A 285 -10.96 -1.63 -3.44
N THR A 286 -11.61 -2.42 -4.29
CA THR A 286 -12.40 -3.62 -3.92
C THR A 286 -11.65 -4.52 -2.93
N CYS A 287 -10.33 -4.66 -3.09
CA CYS A 287 -9.48 -5.39 -2.15
C CYS A 287 -8.58 -4.46 -1.30
N HIS A 288 -8.06 -3.37 -1.86
CA HIS A 288 -7.11 -2.46 -1.20
C HIS A 288 -7.76 -1.35 -0.33
N ASN A 289 -9.00 -1.57 0.13
CA ASN A 289 -9.72 -0.69 1.08
C ASN A 289 -9.45 -1.02 2.57
N ARG A 290 -8.75 -2.11 2.87
CA ARG A 290 -8.49 -2.60 4.24
C ARG A 290 -6.98 -2.74 4.51
N GLY A 291 -6.58 -2.87 5.77
CA GLY A 291 -5.17 -2.93 6.18
C GLY A 291 -4.50 -1.56 6.02
N LYS A 292 -3.53 -1.46 5.11
CA LYS A 292 -2.82 -0.20 4.83
C LYS A 292 -3.68 0.86 4.11
N ARG A 293 -4.86 0.49 3.56
CA ARG A 293 -5.84 1.41 2.93
C ARG A 293 -5.27 2.23 1.76
N ILE A 294 -4.29 1.67 1.05
CA ILE A 294 -3.54 2.38 0.00
C ILE A 294 -4.41 2.79 -1.20
N GLY A 295 -5.41 2.00 -1.57
CA GLY A 295 -6.27 2.31 -2.72
C GLY A 295 -7.15 3.53 -2.45
N VAL A 296 -7.79 3.54 -1.28
CA VAL A 296 -8.69 4.63 -0.87
C VAL A 296 -7.90 5.92 -0.55
N SER A 297 -6.69 5.83 0.03
CA SER A 297 -5.87 7.02 0.28
C SER A 297 -5.34 7.66 -1.01
N PHE A 298 -5.02 6.88 -2.05
CA PHE A 298 -4.65 7.39 -3.37
C PHE A 298 -5.76 8.28 -3.98
N GLN A 299 -7.02 7.88 -3.80
CA GLN A 299 -8.21 8.64 -4.21
C GLN A 299 -8.56 9.79 -3.25
N GLY A 300 -7.82 9.98 -2.15
CA GLY A 300 -8.10 10.99 -1.14
C GLY A 300 -9.26 10.62 -0.21
N LEU A 301 -9.43 9.35 0.16
CA LEU A 301 -10.50 8.90 1.05
C LEU A 301 -9.92 8.34 2.36
N MET A 302 -10.41 8.85 3.50
CA MET A 302 -10.06 8.38 4.84
C MET A 302 -11.28 7.78 5.53
N GLU A 303 -11.15 6.54 5.97
CA GLU A 303 -12.22 5.83 6.68
C GLU A 303 -12.62 6.54 7.99
N THR A 304 -13.92 6.60 8.27
CA THR A 304 -14.51 7.23 9.47
C THR A 304 -15.61 6.35 10.08
N PRO A 305 -15.80 6.37 11.42
CA PRO A 305 -16.93 5.71 12.06
C PRO A 305 -18.24 6.48 11.90
N TYR A 306 -18.17 7.74 11.43
CA TYR A 306 -19.34 8.60 11.26
C TYR A 306 -19.87 8.50 9.83
N ALA A 307 -21.19 8.48 9.67
CA ALA A 307 -21.84 8.49 8.36
C ALA A 307 -22.11 9.90 7.81
N SER A 308 -21.42 10.92 8.33
CA SER A 308 -21.51 12.30 7.88
C SER A 308 -20.38 12.66 6.90
N PRO A 309 -20.57 13.65 6.01
CA PRO A 309 -21.78 14.46 5.80
C PRO A 309 -22.96 13.66 5.23
N LEU A 310 -24.18 14.09 5.54
CA LEU A 310 -25.42 13.49 5.04
C LEU A 310 -25.57 13.75 3.53
N ASN A 311 -26.31 12.87 2.84
CA ASN A 311 -26.66 13.04 1.42
C ASN A 311 -27.67 14.18 1.20
N GLU A 312 -28.06 14.43 -0.04
CA GLU A 312 -29.02 15.48 -0.43
C GLU A 312 -30.42 15.33 0.20
N ASN A 313 -30.75 14.12 0.69
CA ASN A 313 -32.01 13.81 1.37
C ASN A 313 -31.90 13.89 2.90
N ALA A 314 -30.75 14.35 3.43
CA ALA A 314 -30.43 14.36 4.86
C ALA A 314 -30.39 12.95 5.49
N GLU A 315 -30.01 11.95 4.70
CA GLU A 315 -29.74 10.58 5.17
C GLU A 315 -28.24 10.35 5.30
N ASP A 316 -27.87 9.37 6.11
CA ASP A 316 -26.49 8.94 6.30
C ASP A 316 -25.80 8.60 4.96
N GLN A 317 -24.49 8.85 4.86
CA GLN A 317 -23.68 8.41 3.73
C GLN A 317 -23.89 6.90 3.51
N PRO A 318 -24.13 6.43 2.27
CA PRO A 318 -24.23 5.00 2.01
C PRO A 318 -22.87 4.35 2.26
N GLY A 319 -22.90 3.18 2.92
CA GLY A 319 -21.68 2.39 3.13
C GLY A 319 -21.01 2.01 1.80
N LEU A 320 -19.69 2.05 1.77
CA LEU A 320 -18.84 1.59 0.67
C LEU A 320 -17.75 0.68 1.24
N HIS A 321 -17.62 -0.55 0.73
CA HIS A 321 -16.79 -1.60 1.35
C HIS A 321 -17.13 -1.81 2.83
N THR A 322 -18.42 -1.69 3.18
CA THR A 322 -18.96 -1.73 4.55
C THR A 322 -18.52 -0.59 5.48
N LYS A 323 -18.03 0.53 4.93
CA LYS A 323 -17.45 1.67 5.68
C LYS A 323 -17.98 3.03 5.21
N HIS A 324 -17.69 4.08 5.99
CA HIS A 324 -17.90 5.49 5.63
C HIS A 324 -16.55 6.20 5.45
N TYR A 325 -16.54 7.30 4.68
CA TYR A 325 -15.31 8.00 4.30
C TYR A 325 -15.44 9.52 4.37
N ILE A 326 -14.36 10.17 4.80
CA ILE A 326 -14.12 11.61 4.70
C ILE A 326 -13.21 11.86 3.49
N ALA A 327 -13.54 12.87 2.69
CA ALA A 327 -12.68 13.31 1.59
C ALA A 327 -11.48 14.12 2.11
N MET A 328 -10.29 13.75 1.65
CA MET A 328 -8.98 14.27 1.99
C MET A 328 -8.25 14.75 0.73
N GLU A 329 -7.03 15.29 0.89
CA GLU A 329 -6.17 15.61 -0.25
C GLU A 329 -5.77 14.34 -1.00
N GLN A 330 -6.00 14.34 -2.32
CA GLN A 330 -5.66 13.22 -3.21
C GLN A 330 -4.17 13.21 -3.55
N ASP A 331 -3.63 12.05 -3.92
CA ASP A 331 -2.27 11.95 -4.45
C ASP A 331 -2.10 12.79 -5.72
N ILE A 332 -0.98 13.50 -5.85
CA ILE A 332 -0.69 14.32 -7.02
C ILE A 332 -0.59 13.49 -8.30
N HIS A 333 -0.15 12.24 -8.25
CA HIS A 333 -0.08 11.35 -9.41
C HIS A 333 -1.51 10.98 -9.86
N TYR A 334 -2.40 10.67 -8.92
CA TYR A 334 -3.82 10.45 -9.20
C TYR A 334 -4.44 11.67 -9.88
N GLN A 335 -4.25 12.87 -9.31
CA GLN A 335 -4.73 14.13 -9.90
C GLN A 335 -4.17 14.41 -11.30
N LYS A 336 -2.99 13.88 -11.63
CA LYS A 336 -2.39 14.01 -12.96
C LYS A 336 -2.90 12.99 -13.96
N GLY A 337 -3.72 12.03 -13.55
CA GLY A 337 -4.31 10.98 -14.39
C GLY A 337 -3.53 9.68 -14.40
N MET A 338 -2.69 9.42 -13.38
CA MET A 338 -2.06 8.13 -13.17
C MET A 338 -2.99 7.19 -12.38
N LYS A 339 -2.92 5.91 -12.73
CA LYS A 339 -3.60 4.77 -12.10
C LYS A 339 -2.57 3.91 -11.34
N CYS A 340 -3.04 2.94 -10.55
CA CYS A 340 -2.16 2.02 -9.83
C CYS A 340 -1.17 1.32 -10.77
N GLN A 341 -1.63 0.85 -11.94
CA GLN A 341 -0.80 0.17 -12.94
C GLN A 341 0.26 1.07 -13.61
N ASP A 342 0.17 2.39 -13.45
CA ASP A 342 1.20 3.28 -13.99
C ASP A 342 2.46 3.31 -13.13
N CYS A 343 2.32 2.90 -11.86
CA CYS A 343 3.40 2.78 -10.86
C CYS A 343 3.71 1.34 -10.44
N HIS A 344 2.93 0.37 -10.93
CA HIS A 344 3.13 -1.04 -10.65
C HIS A 344 3.31 -1.78 -11.96
N THR A 345 4.49 -2.36 -12.16
CA THR A 345 4.81 -3.17 -13.33
C THR A 345 3.97 -4.45 -13.38
N SER A 346 3.92 -5.10 -14.55
CA SER A 346 3.27 -6.42 -14.68
C SER A 346 3.80 -7.42 -13.66
N ILE A 347 5.11 -7.41 -13.36
CA ILE A 347 5.72 -8.30 -12.38
C ILE A 347 5.28 -7.98 -10.95
N ASP A 348 5.12 -6.70 -10.59
CA ASP A 348 4.69 -6.31 -9.24
C ASP A 348 3.25 -6.80 -8.93
N VAL A 349 2.43 -6.99 -9.96
CA VAL A 349 1.01 -7.37 -9.85
C VAL A 349 0.77 -8.85 -10.17
N HIS A 350 1.18 -9.31 -11.35
CA HIS A 350 1.00 -10.70 -11.78
C HIS A 350 1.99 -11.67 -11.12
N GLY A 351 3.14 -11.17 -10.67
CA GLY A 351 4.28 -11.96 -10.20
C GLY A 351 5.31 -12.24 -11.30
N ASP A 352 6.50 -12.65 -10.89
CA ASP A 352 7.59 -13.09 -11.77
C ASP A 352 7.75 -14.62 -11.83
N GLY A 353 6.85 -15.35 -11.18
CA GLY A 353 6.88 -16.81 -11.07
C GLY A 353 7.60 -17.34 -9.84
N PHE A 354 8.08 -16.46 -8.96
CA PHE A 354 8.70 -16.82 -7.68
C PHE A 354 8.00 -16.11 -6.52
N LEU A 355 8.07 -16.72 -5.35
CA LEU A 355 7.42 -16.24 -4.13
C LEU A 355 8.08 -14.94 -3.64
N ALA A 356 7.25 -13.91 -3.50
CA ALA A 356 7.60 -12.63 -2.89
C ALA A 356 6.48 -12.26 -1.90
N PRO A 357 6.55 -12.66 -0.62
CA PRO A 357 5.39 -12.68 0.25
C PRO A 357 5.02 -11.32 0.86
N THR A 358 5.80 -10.26 0.61
CA THR A 358 5.49 -8.90 1.07
C THR A 358 5.48 -7.89 -0.08
N ASN A 359 4.74 -6.78 0.09
CA ASN A 359 4.68 -5.73 -0.93
C ASN A 359 6.07 -5.17 -1.29
N LEU A 360 6.96 -5.00 -0.30
CA LEU A 360 8.33 -4.51 -0.52
C LEU A 360 9.18 -5.53 -1.33
N ALA A 361 8.88 -6.82 -1.19
CA ALA A 361 9.56 -7.87 -1.94
C ALA A 361 9.15 -7.86 -3.42
N ALA A 362 7.89 -7.56 -3.72
CA ALA A 362 7.39 -7.54 -5.10
C ALA A 362 7.73 -6.23 -5.84
N VAL A 363 7.50 -5.07 -5.21
CA VAL A 363 7.64 -3.76 -5.85
C VAL A 363 9.11 -3.46 -6.17
N GLN A 364 9.40 -3.18 -7.44
CA GLN A 364 10.76 -2.88 -7.91
C GLN A 364 11.03 -1.41 -8.22
N ILE A 365 10.01 -0.55 -8.13
CA ILE A 365 10.07 0.85 -8.57
C ILE A 365 10.41 1.76 -7.41
N GLU A 366 11.35 2.67 -7.66
CA GLU A 366 11.71 3.75 -6.77
C GLU A 366 11.29 5.13 -7.28
N CYS A 367 11.10 6.08 -6.36
CA CYS A 367 10.81 7.47 -6.75
C CYS A 367 11.91 8.04 -7.66
N SER A 368 13.14 7.61 -7.42
CA SER A 368 14.32 8.03 -8.18
C SER A 368 14.35 7.49 -9.62
N ASP A 369 13.52 6.48 -9.95
CA ASP A 369 13.41 5.88 -11.28
C ASP A 369 12.78 6.81 -12.31
N CYS A 370 11.95 7.76 -11.88
CA CYS A 370 11.41 8.82 -12.72
C CYS A 370 12.03 10.19 -12.38
N HIS A 371 12.27 10.47 -11.10
CA HIS A 371 12.65 11.81 -10.65
C HIS A 371 14.16 12.05 -10.58
N GLY A 372 14.97 10.98 -10.44
CA GLY A 372 16.41 11.08 -10.20
C GLY A 372 16.73 11.72 -8.85
N THR A 373 17.88 12.37 -8.78
CA THR A 373 18.33 13.16 -7.62
C THR A 373 18.66 14.60 -8.07
N PRO A 374 18.96 15.53 -7.15
CA PRO A 374 19.44 16.86 -7.52
C PRO A 374 20.69 16.87 -8.40
N ASP A 375 21.50 15.80 -8.33
CA ASP A 375 22.83 15.76 -8.94
C ASP A 375 22.90 14.75 -10.12
N GLN A 376 21.95 13.81 -10.20
CA GLN A 376 21.90 12.75 -11.21
C GLN A 376 20.51 12.57 -11.81
N PHE A 377 20.46 12.37 -13.12
CA PHE A 377 19.25 11.91 -13.82
C PHE A 377 18.91 10.46 -13.48
N PRO A 378 17.67 9.99 -13.69
CA PRO A 378 17.28 8.62 -13.36
C PRO A 378 18.15 7.53 -14.00
N TRP A 379 18.54 7.72 -15.27
CA TRP A 379 19.41 6.78 -16.00
C TRP A 379 20.89 6.87 -15.63
N GLU A 380 21.29 7.91 -14.88
CA GLU A 380 22.65 8.08 -14.36
C GLU A 380 22.86 7.36 -13.02
N LEU A 381 21.78 6.94 -12.36
CA LEU A 381 21.83 6.22 -11.09
C LEU A 381 22.26 4.75 -11.32
N PRO A 382 22.97 4.14 -10.36
CA PRO A 382 23.29 2.72 -10.42
C PRO A 382 22.07 1.84 -10.11
N LEU A 383 22.16 0.56 -10.48
CA LEU A 383 21.19 -0.46 -10.09
C LEU A 383 21.15 -0.60 -8.55
N GLY A 384 19.96 -0.80 -7.98
CA GLY A 384 19.73 -0.90 -6.53
C GLY A 384 19.72 0.43 -5.78
N PHE A 385 19.82 1.58 -6.46
CA PHE A 385 19.76 2.88 -5.79
C PHE A 385 18.38 3.11 -5.17
N MET A 386 18.36 3.34 -3.85
CA MET A 386 17.19 3.38 -2.97
C MET A 386 16.56 2.05 -2.57
N ASP A 387 17.07 0.91 -3.04
CA ASP A 387 16.56 -0.44 -2.75
C ASP A 387 17.61 -1.29 -2.00
N GLU A 388 18.32 -0.73 -1.00
CA GLU A 388 19.63 -1.27 -0.58
C GLU A 388 19.68 -2.42 0.45
N PHE A 389 18.61 -2.79 1.17
CA PHE A 389 18.56 -3.94 2.11
C PHE A 389 19.86 -4.27 2.89
N ALA A 390 20.42 -3.28 3.60
CA ALA A 390 21.64 -3.35 4.42
C ALA A 390 22.97 -3.32 3.65
N VAL A 391 22.92 -3.12 2.35
CA VAL A 391 24.07 -2.83 1.49
C VAL A 391 24.38 -1.33 1.57
N ASP A 392 25.63 -0.95 1.28
CA ASP A 392 25.98 0.45 1.10
C ASP A 392 25.15 1.07 -0.04
N VAL A 393 24.90 2.38 0.04
CA VAL A 393 24.21 3.14 -1.03
C VAL A 393 24.80 2.74 -2.37
N ALA A 394 23.94 2.27 -3.28
CA ALA A 394 24.38 1.72 -4.55
C ALA A 394 25.32 2.69 -5.26
N SER A 395 26.43 2.16 -5.76
CA SER A 395 27.46 2.92 -6.46
C SER A 395 27.99 2.10 -7.63
N GLY A 396 28.49 2.78 -8.67
CA GLY A 396 29.05 2.11 -9.84
C GLY A 396 28.55 2.70 -11.14
N SER A 397 28.46 1.84 -12.16
CA SER A 397 28.06 2.26 -13.51
C SER A 397 26.59 2.67 -13.53
N PRO A 398 26.22 3.68 -14.33
CA PRO A 398 24.83 4.03 -14.59
C PRO A 398 24.03 2.83 -15.10
N ARG A 399 22.80 2.65 -14.60
CA ARG A 399 21.88 1.62 -15.11
C ARG A 399 21.45 1.88 -16.56
N GLY A 400 21.39 3.14 -16.98
CA GLY A 400 21.07 3.52 -18.36
C GLY A 400 19.59 3.37 -18.71
N THR A 401 19.33 3.07 -19.99
CA THR A 401 17.99 2.88 -20.58
C THR A 401 18.00 1.65 -21.49
N THR A 402 16.82 1.16 -21.85
CA THR A 402 16.66 0.04 -22.80
C THR A 402 15.64 0.39 -23.90
N PRO A 403 15.84 -0.03 -25.16
CA PRO A 403 14.85 0.15 -26.22
C PRO A 403 13.76 -0.94 -26.22
N HIS A 404 13.82 -1.91 -25.30
CA HIS A 404 12.98 -3.11 -25.34
C HIS A 404 12.10 -3.24 -24.10
N GLN A 405 10.81 -3.52 -24.34
CA GLN A 405 9.87 -4.08 -23.37
C GLN A 405 10.17 -5.58 -23.15
N LEU A 406 9.69 -6.12 -22.02
CA LEU A 406 9.83 -7.53 -21.67
C LEU A 406 9.02 -8.41 -22.63
N PRO A 407 9.54 -9.60 -23.03
CA PRO A 407 8.81 -10.48 -23.96
C PRO A 407 7.39 -10.85 -23.53
N HIS A 408 7.18 -11.10 -22.23
CA HIS A 408 5.88 -11.53 -21.70
C HIS A 408 4.84 -10.39 -21.62
N THR A 409 5.23 -9.12 -21.82
CA THR A 409 4.31 -7.96 -21.76
C THR A 409 3.94 -7.42 -23.15
N TRP A 410 4.45 -8.01 -24.23
CA TRP A 410 4.21 -7.54 -25.61
C TRP A 410 2.76 -7.62 -26.08
N ALA A 411 1.93 -8.41 -25.41
CA ALA A 411 0.49 -8.46 -25.67
C ALA A 411 -0.26 -7.25 -25.08
N GLY A 412 0.40 -6.42 -24.27
CA GLY A 412 -0.12 -5.14 -23.78
C GLY A 412 0.26 -3.96 -24.68
N ALA A 413 0.05 -2.75 -24.16
CA ALA A 413 0.34 -1.52 -24.90
C ALA A 413 1.82 -1.41 -25.31
N LYS A 414 2.01 -1.14 -26.62
CA LYS A 414 3.31 -0.82 -27.19
C LYS A 414 3.59 0.68 -27.11
N TYR A 415 4.72 1.04 -26.51
CA TYR A 415 5.16 2.43 -26.40
C TYR A 415 6.34 2.71 -27.34
N ASP A 416 6.44 3.94 -27.85
CA ASP A 416 7.63 4.40 -28.56
C ASP A 416 8.76 4.60 -27.55
N SER A 417 9.85 3.86 -27.68
CA SER A 417 10.95 3.89 -26.73
C SER A 417 11.66 5.25 -26.67
N GLN A 418 11.55 6.09 -27.70
CA GLN A 418 12.31 7.35 -27.81
C GLN A 418 13.82 7.12 -27.58
N ASP A 419 14.44 7.81 -26.60
CA ASP A 419 15.84 7.61 -26.22
C ASP A 419 16.06 6.36 -25.32
N GLY A 420 14.98 5.64 -25.00
CA GLY A 420 14.93 4.39 -24.25
C GLY A 420 13.96 4.45 -23.07
N PHE A 421 13.37 3.30 -22.74
CA PHE A 421 12.66 3.08 -21.49
C PHE A 421 13.62 3.23 -20.31
N LEU A 422 13.15 3.86 -19.25
CA LEU A 422 13.91 3.90 -18.00
C LEU A 422 13.97 2.50 -17.38
N LEU A 423 15.00 2.23 -16.60
CA LEU A 423 15.12 0.99 -15.85
C LEU A 423 14.74 1.22 -14.39
N THR A 424 14.03 0.25 -13.81
CA THR A 424 13.68 0.22 -12.40
C THR A 424 14.93 0.08 -11.52
N ALA A 425 14.81 0.30 -10.21
CA ALA A 425 15.89 0.02 -9.26
C ALA A 425 16.42 -1.41 -9.38
N ARG A 426 15.57 -2.36 -9.76
CA ARG A 426 15.92 -3.78 -9.96
C ARG A 426 16.18 -4.18 -11.42
N GLY A 427 16.19 -3.22 -12.36
CA GLY A 427 16.79 -3.42 -13.69
C GLY A 427 15.85 -3.91 -14.79
N ASN A 428 14.55 -4.05 -14.54
CA ASN A 428 13.58 -4.23 -15.63
C ASN A 428 13.25 -2.90 -16.30
N PRO A 429 12.77 -2.91 -17.56
CA PRO A 429 12.19 -1.71 -18.16
C PRO A 429 10.96 -1.26 -17.37
N TYR A 430 10.89 0.04 -17.10
CA TYR A 430 9.69 0.72 -16.67
C TYR A 430 8.89 1.07 -17.93
N GLU A 431 8.09 0.12 -18.38
CA GLU A 431 7.67 0.00 -19.79
C GLU A 431 6.79 1.14 -20.31
N ASN A 432 6.19 1.93 -19.43
CA ASN A 432 5.41 3.12 -19.76
C ASN A 432 6.19 4.44 -19.55
N VAL A 433 7.47 4.38 -19.19
CA VAL A 433 8.29 5.56 -18.86
C VAL A 433 9.52 5.65 -19.76
N VAL A 434 9.61 6.74 -20.53
CA VAL A 434 10.69 6.93 -21.52
C VAL A 434 11.48 8.19 -21.27
N ARG A 435 12.75 8.14 -21.70
CA ARG A 435 13.63 9.29 -21.77
C ARG A 435 13.39 10.09 -23.06
N VAL A 436 13.33 11.41 -22.92
CA VAL A 436 13.34 12.36 -24.06
C VAL A 436 14.30 13.50 -23.75
N GLY A 437 15.54 13.41 -24.23
CA GLY A 437 16.63 14.30 -23.86
C GLY A 437 16.92 14.24 -22.36
N ASP A 438 16.72 15.38 -21.69
CA ASP A 438 16.87 15.53 -20.23
C ASP A 438 15.51 15.55 -19.50
N GLU A 439 14.46 15.05 -20.15
CA GLU A 439 13.11 14.94 -19.59
C GLU A 439 12.65 13.49 -19.55
N VAL A 440 11.62 13.25 -18.75
CA VAL A 440 10.95 11.96 -18.62
C VAL A 440 9.51 12.12 -19.07
N VAL A 441 9.03 11.16 -19.86
CA VAL A 441 7.63 11.07 -20.28
C VAL A 441 7.04 9.79 -19.72
N VAL A 442 5.95 9.91 -18.97
CA VAL A 442 5.15 8.79 -18.48
C VAL A 442 3.90 8.68 -19.35
N HIS A 443 3.75 7.55 -20.03
CA HIS A 443 2.57 7.21 -20.80
C HIS A 443 1.55 6.53 -19.89
N THR A 444 0.57 7.27 -19.38
CA THR A 444 -0.42 6.71 -18.46
C THR A 444 -1.36 5.74 -19.15
N ALA A 445 -1.86 4.78 -18.38
CA ALA A 445 -2.88 3.83 -18.79
C ALA A 445 -4.19 4.52 -19.18
N GLU A 446 -4.51 5.67 -18.59
CA GLU A 446 -5.68 6.50 -18.93
C GLU A 446 -5.54 7.21 -20.30
N GLY A 447 -4.43 7.05 -21.02
CA GLY A 447 -4.26 7.65 -22.35
C GLY A 447 -3.56 9.02 -22.34
N LYS A 448 -2.99 9.46 -21.22
CA LYS A 448 -2.30 10.76 -21.11
C LYS A 448 -0.78 10.61 -21.15
N ASP A 449 -0.09 11.58 -21.73
CA ASP A 449 1.37 11.69 -21.63
C ASP A 449 1.76 12.77 -20.64
N ILE A 450 2.39 12.35 -19.54
CA ILE A 450 2.88 13.26 -18.50
C ILE A 450 4.36 13.50 -18.74
N ARG A 451 4.69 14.71 -19.18
CA ARG A 451 6.07 15.17 -19.30
C ARG A 451 6.52 15.82 -17.99
N LEU A 452 7.53 15.25 -17.35
CA LEU A 452 8.12 15.77 -16.12
C LEU A 452 9.59 16.11 -16.29
N LYS A 453 10.02 17.12 -15.55
CA LYS A 453 11.43 17.51 -15.45
C LYS A 453 12.05 16.80 -14.25
N PRO A 454 13.09 15.96 -14.44
CA PRO A 454 13.83 15.37 -13.32
C PRO A 454 14.40 16.43 -12.38
N LEU A 455 14.71 16.03 -11.15
CA LEU A 455 15.17 16.92 -10.08
C LEU A 455 16.41 17.71 -10.47
N LYS A 456 17.41 17.06 -11.07
CA LYS A 456 18.64 17.72 -11.58
C LYS A 456 18.33 18.89 -12.51
N LYS A 457 17.46 18.68 -13.51
CA LYS A 457 17.04 19.74 -14.44
C LYS A 457 16.34 20.89 -13.71
N LEU A 458 15.46 20.58 -12.75
CA LEU A 458 14.79 21.60 -11.94
C LEU A 458 15.79 22.41 -11.09
N VAL A 459 16.87 21.80 -10.60
CA VAL A 459 17.95 22.47 -9.87
C VAL A 459 18.74 23.40 -10.79
N GLU A 460 19.13 22.93 -11.98
CA GLU A 460 19.84 23.71 -12.99
C GLU A 460 19.01 24.94 -13.44
N GLU A 461 17.70 24.76 -13.59
CA GLU A 461 16.75 25.83 -13.93
C GLU A 461 16.36 26.72 -12.73
N LYS A 462 16.88 26.45 -11.52
CA LYS A 462 16.52 27.17 -10.28
C LYS A 462 15.02 27.15 -9.97
N ALA A 463 14.35 26.06 -10.30
CA ALA A 463 12.91 25.85 -10.12
C ALA A 463 12.55 25.10 -8.81
N ILE A 464 13.55 24.75 -7.99
CA ILE A 464 13.34 24.14 -6.67
C ILE A 464 13.28 25.21 -5.58
N SER A 465 12.37 25.03 -4.62
CA SER A 465 12.27 25.93 -3.46
C SER A 465 13.55 25.93 -2.62
N GLN A 466 13.85 27.05 -1.95
CA GLN A 466 15.01 27.13 -1.06
C GLN A 466 15.01 26.03 0.01
N ARG A 467 13.83 25.71 0.57
CA ARG A 467 13.67 24.62 1.53
C ARG A 467 14.02 23.27 0.91
N GLY A 468 13.55 22.99 -0.30
CA GLY A 468 13.90 21.77 -1.03
C GLY A 468 15.40 21.62 -1.28
N LEU A 469 16.07 22.71 -1.71
CA LEU A 469 17.53 22.70 -1.90
C LEU A 469 18.29 22.44 -0.59
N VAL A 470 17.87 23.06 0.52
CA VAL A 470 18.47 22.82 1.84
C VAL A 470 18.26 21.38 2.27
N SER A 471 17.05 20.84 2.13
CA SER A 471 16.72 19.47 2.53
C SER A 471 17.47 18.43 1.70
N MET A 472 17.61 18.63 0.39
CA MET A 472 18.18 17.63 -0.52
C MET A 472 19.70 17.75 -0.69
N GLN A 473 20.23 18.97 -0.85
CA GLN A 473 21.66 19.21 -1.10
C GLN A 473 22.40 19.77 0.12
N GLY A 474 21.76 20.64 0.91
CA GLY A 474 22.36 21.23 2.11
C GLY A 474 22.57 20.23 3.26
N VAL A 475 21.74 19.17 3.30
CA VAL A 475 21.81 18.08 4.27
C VAL A 475 21.73 16.74 3.53
N SER A 476 22.86 16.32 2.94
CA SER A 476 22.94 15.12 2.10
C SER A 476 22.46 13.82 2.76
N LYS A 477 22.45 13.76 4.11
CA LYS A 477 21.92 12.60 4.85
C LYS A 477 20.45 12.29 4.56
N HIS A 478 19.63 13.27 4.17
CA HIS A 478 18.23 13.00 3.87
C HIS A 478 18.09 12.10 2.64
N LEU A 479 18.74 12.42 1.52
CA LEU A 479 18.67 11.57 0.33
C LEU A 479 19.37 10.21 0.52
N ASN A 480 20.42 10.17 1.34
CA ASN A 480 21.19 8.94 1.55
C ASN A 480 20.51 7.94 2.50
N ARG A 481 19.58 8.38 3.37
CA ARG A 481 18.99 7.54 4.41
C ARG A 481 17.48 7.61 4.52
N MET A 482 16.80 8.49 3.80
CA MET A 482 15.34 8.63 3.89
C MET A 482 14.71 8.32 2.55
N GLU A 483 13.48 7.85 2.64
CA GLU A 483 12.61 7.71 1.49
C GLU A 483 12.13 9.05 0.95
N CYS A 484 11.90 9.16 -0.35
CA CYS A 484 11.31 10.38 -0.91
C CYS A 484 9.90 10.63 -0.35
N TYR A 485 9.11 9.56 -0.21
CA TYR A 485 7.75 9.63 0.34
C TYR A 485 7.72 9.92 1.84
N THR A 486 8.83 9.78 2.56
CA THR A 486 8.98 10.38 3.90
C THR A 486 8.83 11.88 3.87
N CYS A 487 9.26 12.57 2.82
CA CYS A 487 9.09 14.01 2.74
C CYS A 487 7.75 14.37 2.07
N HIS A 488 7.33 13.60 1.07
CA HIS A 488 6.26 13.96 0.16
C HIS A 488 4.86 13.43 0.53
N ALA A 489 4.74 12.41 1.39
CA ALA A 489 3.44 11.98 1.90
C ALA A 489 2.88 13.01 2.88
N SER A 490 1.71 13.56 2.56
CA SER A 490 1.04 14.60 3.37
C SER A 490 0.29 14.05 4.58
N TRP A 491 -0.25 12.83 4.47
CA TRP A 491 -1.13 12.24 5.48
C TRP A 491 -1.11 10.70 5.36
N ALA A 492 -1.47 9.96 6.40
CA ALA A 492 -1.58 8.50 6.33
C ALA A 492 -2.71 8.00 7.23
N PRO A 493 -3.50 7.00 6.76
CA PRO A 493 -4.56 6.42 7.57
C PRO A 493 -3.96 5.68 8.79
N GLN A 494 -4.32 6.11 10.00
CA GLN A 494 -3.76 5.58 11.24
C GLN A 494 -4.86 5.06 12.17
N CYS A 495 -4.99 3.74 12.24
CA CYS A 495 -5.99 3.02 13.02
C CYS A 495 -5.32 2.35 14.23
N PHE A 496 -5.27 3.04 15.36
CA PHE A 496 -4.57 2.57 16.55
C PHE A 496 -5.42 1.62 17.40
N GLY A 497 -4.80 0.54 17.87
CA GLY A 497 -5.40 -0.43 18.78
C GLY A 497 -6.67 -1.08 18.25
N CYS A 498 -6.53 -2.05 17.34
CA CYS A 498 -7.66 -2.85 16.86
C CYS A 498 -8.17 -3.73 18.01
N HIS A 499 -9.46 -3.73 18.31
CA HIS A 499 -10.02 -4.67 19.26
C HIS A 499 -10.68 -5.82 18.49
N VAL A 500 -10.05 -6.99 18.50
CA VAL A 500 -10.53 -8.18 17.79
C VAL A 500 -11.27 -9.04 18.79
N LYS A 501 -12.59 -9.14 18.63
CA LYS A 501 -13.41 -10.08 19.40
C LYS A 501 -13.76 -11.27 18.52
N VAL A 502 -13.40 -12.47 18.97
CA VAL A 502 -13.81 -13.74 18.36
C VAL A 502 -14.74 -14.48 19.32
N ASP A 503 -16.01 -14.60 18.93
CA ASP A 503 -17.07 -15.15 19.76
C ASP A 503 -17.40 -16.57 19.31
N PHE A 504 -16.95 -17.60 20.04
CA PHE A 504 -17.20 -19.01 19.71
C PHE A 504 -18.45 -19.57 20.39
N SER A 505 -19.31 -18.74 21.00
CA SER A 505 -20.49 -19.22 21.74
C SER A 505 -21.39 -20.09 20.87
N GLN A 506 -21.76 -21.26 21.37
CA GLN A 506 -22.63 -22.22 20.68
C GLN A 506 -23.99 -22.30 21.37
N LYS A 507 -25.08 -22.38 20.60
CA LYS A 507 -26.45 -22.27 21.15
C LYS A 507 -26.80 -23.38 22.15
N ASP A 508 -26.26 -24.57 21.91
CA ASP A 508 -26.43 -25.76 22.76
C ASP A 508 -25.67 -25.67 24.09
N LEU A 509 -24.54 -24.96 24.12
CA LEU A 509 -23.70 -24.78 25.31
C LEU A 509 -23.91 -23.43 26.02
N CYS A 510 -24.44 -22.44 25.31
CA CYS A 510 -24.80 -21.12 25.81
C CYS A 510 -26.26 -20.80 25.43
N PRO A 511 -27.25 -21.25 26.21
CA PRO A 511 -28.66 -21.07 25.87
C PRO A 511 -29.13 -19.61 25.79
N GLU A 512 -28.33 -18.66 26.28
CA GLU A 512 -28.62 -17.22 26.31
C GLU A 512 -28.48 -16.55 24.94
N ILE A 513 -27.69 -17.10 24.02
CA ILE A 513 -27.59 -16.58 22.66
C ILE A 513 -28.76 -17.08 21.79
N ASP A 514 -29.05 -16.39 20.70
CA ASP A 514 -30.11 -16.74 19.75
C ASP A 514 -29.69 -17.83 18.77
N SER A 515 -28.42 -17.81 18.34
CA SER A 515 -27.82 -18.73 17.38
C SER A 515 -26.34 -18.92 17.66
N SER A 516 -25.79 -20.06 17.23
CA SER A 516 -24.35 -20.32 17.26
C SER A 516 -23.59 -19.23 16.51
N ARG A 517 -22.49 -18.75 17.11
CA ARG A 517 -21.66 -17.71 16.54
C ARG A 517 -20.66 -18.34 15.57
N GLN A 518 -20.76 -17.94 14.30
CA GLN A 518 -20.02 -18.53 13.18
C GLN A 518 -19.78 -17.50 12.07
N GLY A 519 -18.85 -17.80 11.17
CA GLY A 519 -18.57 -17.00 9.98
C GLY A 519 -18.07 -17.84 8.82
N PHE A 520 -18.07 -17.25 7.63
CA PHE A 520 -17.77 -17.95 6.38
C PHE A 520 -16.27 -18.11 6.16
N ASP A 521 -15.83 -19.30 5.79
CA ASP A 521 -14.43 -19.63 5.53
C ASP A 521 -14.05 -19.43 4.06
N TRP A 522 -13.35 -18.32 3.77
CA TRP A 522 -12.95 -17.98 2.41
C TRP A 522 -11.87 -18.89 1.83
N ILE A 523 -11.06 -19.55 2.66
CA ILE A 523 -10.06 -20.49 2.19
C ILE A 523 -10.70 -21.83 1.86
N ALA A 524 -11.67 -22.28 2.66
CA ALA A 524 -12.46 -23.45 2.33
C ALA A 524 -13.25 -23.25 1.02
N ALA A 525 -13.75 -22.03 0.76
CA ALA A 525 -14.45 -21.72 -0.49
C ALA A 525 -13.54 -21.87 -1.71
N GLY A 526 -12.34 -21.31 -1.68
CA GLY A 526 -11.39 -21.49 -2.77
C GLY A 526 -10.91 -22.94 -2.92
N ARG A 527 -10.71 -23.68 -1.81
CA ARG A 527 -10.46 -25.13 -1.85
C ARG A 527 -11.61 -25.92 -2.47
N LYS A 528 -12.86 -25.47 -2.28
CA LYS A 528 -14.02 -26.07 -2.93
C LYS A 528 -13.95 -25.82 -4.44
N HIS A 529 -13.69 -24.59 -4.87
CA HIS A 529 -13.45 -24.31 -6.30
C HIS A 529 -12.25 -25.07 -6.90
N ALA A 530 -11.28 -25.50 -6.10
CA ALA A 530 -10.19 -26.35 -6.59
C ALA A 530 -10.64 -27.76 -7.03
N THR A 531 -11.86 -28.18 -6.67
CA THR A 531 -12.40 -29.50 -7.03
C THR A 531 -13.03 -29.50 -8.41
N ASP A 532 -12.99 -30.63 -9.11
CA ASP A 532 -13.56 -30.74 -10.46
C ASP A 532 -15.06 -30.41 -10.51
N GLU A 533 -15.80 -30.74 -9.46
CA GLU A 533 -17.25 -30.50 -9.34
C GLU A 533 -17.60 -29.01 -9.25
N HIS A 534 -16.74 -28.19 -8.62
CA HIS A 534 -17.07 -26.81 -8.25
C HIS A 534 -16.18 -25.74 -8.90
N ARG A 535 -15.21 -26.14 -9.74
CA ARG A 535 -14.28 -25.19 -10.39
C ARG A 535 -14.94 -24.18 -11.31
N ALA A 536 -16.13 -24.52 -11.81
CA ALA A 536 -16.95 -23.70 -12.68
C ALA A 536 -18.13 -23.03 -11.97
N ASP A 537 -18.25 -23.15 -10.64
CA ASP A 537 -19.35 -22.51 -9.91
C ASP A 537 -19.30 -20.98 -10.06
N SER A 538 -20.46 -20.37 -10.26
CA SER A 538 -20.57 -18.92 -10.54
C SER A 538 -20.29 -18.05 -9.30
N GLY A 539 -20.21 -18.63 -8.11
CA GLY A 539 -19.87 -17.94 -6.87
C GLY A 539 -20.08 -18.83 -5.64
N GLU A 540 -19.84 -18.27 -4.47
CA GLU A 540 -19.76 -19.02 -3.20
C GLU A 540 -21.05 -18.96 -2.37
N GLY A 541 -22.12 -18.34 -2.89
CA GLY A 541 -23.34 -18.03 -2.12
C GLY A 541 -24.08 -19.26 -1.57
N ASP A 542 -24.00 -20.39 -2.27
CA ASP A 542 -24.66 -21.65 -1.87
C ASP A 542 -23.74 -22.60 -1.07
N TYR A 543 -22.53 -22.15 -0.71
CA TYR A 543 -21.58 -22.98 0.00
C TYR A 543 -21.85 -22.99 1.51
N ASP A 544 -22.08 -24.19 2.08
CA ASP A 544 -22.17 -24.38 3.53
C ASP A 544 -20.77 -24.54 4.15
N LEU A 545 -20.06 -23.42 4.29
CA LEU A 545 -18.67 -23.37 4.76
C LEU A 545 -18.54 -22.48 6.01
N MET A 546 -19.52 -22.61 6.91
CA MET A 546 -19.52 -21.87 8.17
C MET A 546 -18.61 -22.58 9.18
N ILE A 547 -17.67 -21.82 9.75
CA ILE A 547 -16.80 -22.26 10.85
C ILE A 547 -17.19 -21.54 12.15
N PRO A 548 -16.99 -22.17 13.32
CA PRO A 548 -17.32 -21.54 14.59
C PRO A 548 -16.45 -20.31 14.85
N GLY A 549 -16.99 -19.38 15.65
CA GLY A 549 -16.35 -18.10 15.93
C GLY A 549 -16.93 -17.01 15.04
N LYS A 550 -17.59 -16.01 15.63
CA LYS A 550 -17.98 -14.78 14.94
C LYS A 550 -16.98 -13.68 15.27
N ILE A 551 -16.40 -13.06 14.25
CA ILE A 551 -15.46 -11.95 14.43
C ILE A 551 -16.21 -10.62 14.44
N SER A 552 -15.75 -9.74 15.31
CA SER A 552 -16.06 -8.31 15.26
C SER A 552 -14.81 -7.51 15.60
N GLU A 553 -14.67 -6.36 14.97
CA GLU A 553 -13.49 -5.52 15.12
C GLU A 553 -13.89 -4.10 15.47
N LEU A 554 -13.24 -3.56 16.48
CA LEU A 554 -13.36 -2.17 16.90
C LEU A 554 -11.98 -1.52 16.91
N ARG A 555 -11.91 -0.24 17.26
CA ARG A 555 -10.68 0.55 17.25
C ARG A 555 -10.61 1.41 18.49
N SER A 556 -9.41 1.64 18.99
CA SER A 556 -9.20 2.54 20.12
C SER A 556 -9.36 3.99 19.67
N TYR A 557 -8.70 4.38 18.56
CA TYR A 557 -8.91 5.68 17.92
C TYR A 557 -8.36 5.72 16.48
N LEU A 558 -8.79 6.73 15.70
CA LEU A 558 -8.38 6.97 14.32
C LEU A 558 -7.73 8.34 14.16
N ARG A 559 -6.64 8.42 13.38
CA ARG A 559 -5.98 9.67 12.95
C ARG A 559 -5.61 9.58 11.47
N TRP A 560 -5.34 10.73 10.85
CA TRP A 560 -4.92 10.81 9.44
C TRP A 560 -3.69 11.69 9.21
N GLU A 561 -3.32 12.54 10.17
CA GLU A 561 -2.23 13.54 10.11
C GLU A 561 -0.84 12.96 9.79
N GLU A 562 0.23 13.76 9.91
CA GLU A 562 1.58 13.29 9.61
C GLU A 562 1.91 11.97 10.33
N PRO A 563 2.32 10.92 9.58
CA PRO A 563 2.68 9.63 10.16
C PRO A 563 3.97 9.72 10.96
N MET A 564 4.12 8.80 11.92
CA MET A 564 5.38 8.61 12.61
C MET A 564 6.45 8.02 11.67
N MET A 565 7.72 8.06 12.10
CA MET A 565 8.85 7.61 11.31
C MET A 565 9.53 6.39 11.94
N GLY A 566 10.03 5.51 11.09
CA GLY A 566 10.89 4.39 11.47
C GLY A 566 11.78 4.00 10.31
N VAL A 567 12.36 2.81 10.39
CA VAL A 567 13.22 2.25 9.34
C VAL A 567 12.47 1.12 8.63
N ASN A 568 12.49 1.09 7.29
CA ASN A 568 11.91 0.01 6.47
C ASN A 568 12.91 -1.15 6.26
N GLY A 569 12.48 -2.16 5.49
CA GLY A 569 13.32 -3.31 5.13
C GLY A 569 14.57 -2.94 4.32
N GLU A 570 14.55 -1.83 3.57
CA GLU A 570 15.72 -1.33 2.84
C GLU A 570 16.73 -0.60 3.74
N GLY A 571 16.37 -0.35 5.02
CA GLY A 571 17.25 0.35 5.96
C GLY A 571 17.17 1.87 5.86
N ARG A 572 16.08 2.39 5.30
CA ARG A 572 15.78 3.82 5.10
C ARG A 572 14.66 4.30 5.99
N VAL A 573 14.72 5.58 6.34
CA VAL A 573 13.71 6.25 7.15
C VAL A 573 12.45 6.43 6.32
N THR A 574 11.35 5.85 6.80
CA THR A 574 10.05 5.73 6.12
C THR A 574 8.90 6.16 7.05
N PRO A 575 7.76 6.63 6.53
CA PRO A 575 6.53 6.69 7.30
C PRO A 575 6.14 5.29 7.81
N LEU A 576 5.56 5.27 9.01
CA LEU A 576 4.88 4.12 9.59
C LEU A 576 3.39 4.41 9.78
N ALA A 577 2.58 3.39 9.62
CA ALA A 577 1.17 3.38 10.05
C ALA A 577 0.90 2.12 10.87
N PRO A 578 -0.11 2.14 11.76
CA PRO A 578 -0.55 0.94 12.47
C PRO A 578 -0.75 -0.24 11.51
N GLY A 579 -0.01 -1.33 11.79
CA GLY A 579 -0.19 -2.62 11.14
C GLY A 579 -1.24 -3.43 11.89
N CYS A 580 -0.90 -4.66 12.27
CA CYS A 580 -1.74 -5.46 13.15
C CYS A 580 -1.44 -5.13 14.62
N GLN A 581 -2.29 -4.31 15.25
CA GLN A 581 -2.24 -4.01 16.69
C GLN A 581 -3.48 -4.56 17.45
N PRO A 582 -3.73 -5.88 17.48
CA PRO A 582 -4.93 -6.41 18.10
C PRO A 582 -4.81 -6.49 19.63
N SER A 583 -5.82 -5.98 20.33
CA SER A 583 -6.22 -6.45 21.65
C SER A 583 -7.34 -7.46 21.45
N VAL A 584 -7.13 -8.70 21.89
CA VAL A 584 -7.97 -9.85 21.56
C VAL A 584 -8.89 -10.22 22.72
N THR A 585 -10.17 -10.38 22.42
CA THR A 585 -11.15 -10.99 23.32
C THR A 585 -11.65 -12.28 22.68
N ILE A 586 -11.51 -13.40 23.39
CA ILE A 586 -11.99 -14.71 22.94
C ILE A 586 -13.09 -15.15 23.89
N ILE A 587 -14.28 -15.44 23.34
CA ILE A 587 -15.38 -16.03 24.10
C ILE A 587 -15.48 -17.50 23.71
N GLY A 588 -15.47 -18.38 24.70
CA GLY A 588 -15.56 -19.83 24.52
C GLY A 588 -16.95 -20.30 24.12
N ALA A 589 -17.07 -21.61 23.85
CA ALA A 589 -18.32 -22.21 23.39
C ALA A 589 -19.48 -22.07 24.40
N ASP A 590 -19.18 -21.99 25.69
CA ASP A 590 -20.16 -21.80 26.77
C ASP A 590 -20.59 -20.34 26.97
N GLY A 591 -20.09 -19.42 26.14
CA GLY A 591 -20.37 -17.99 26.23
C GLY A 591 -19.55 -17.23 27.26
N LYS A 592 -18.58 -17.87 27.93
CA LYS A 592 -17.71 -17.20 28.89
C LYS A 592 -16.43 -16.70 28.22
N PRO A 593 -15.88 -15.54 28.64
CA PRO A 593 -14.58 -15.09 28.15
C PRO A 593 -13.45 -16.05 28.55
N ILE A 594 -12.63 -16.44 27.57
CA ILE A 594 -11.34 -17.12 27.75
C ILE A 594 -10.24 -16.05 27.89
N LEU A 595 -10.24 -15.08 26.96
CA LEU A 595 -9.38 -13.90 27.00
C LEU A 595 -10.23 -12.64 26.90
N THR A 596 -9.80 -11.55 27.54
CA THR A 596 -10.44 -10.23 27.44
C THR A 596 -9.37 -9.17 27.29
N ASN A 597 -9.45 -8.37 26.23
CA ASN A 597 -8.50 -7.27 25.95
C ASN A 597 -7.02 -7.71 25.99
N HIS A 598 -6.70 -8.94 25.60
CA HIS A 598 -5.38 -9.51 25.74
C HIS A 598 -4.49 -9.16 24.54
N ILE A 599 -3.25 -8.76 24.78
CA ILE A 599 -2.24 -8.60 23.73
C ILE A 599 -1.22 -9.73 23.90
N PHE A 600 -1.09 -10.58 22.89
CA PHE A 600 -0.08 -11.64 22.90
C PHE A 600 1.33 -11.04 22.90
N LYS A 601 2.30 -11.76 23.46
CA LYS A 601 3.72 -11.37 23.41
C LYS A 601 4.48 -12.23 22.41
N THR A 602 5.49 -11.65 21.78
CA THR A 602 6.49 -12.39 21.01
C THR A 602 7.33 -13.26 21.95
N PRO A 603 7.97 -14.33 21.47
CA PRO A 603 9.00 -15.03 22.22
C PRO A 603 10.14 -14.11 22.66
N GLY A 604 10.81 -14.45 23.77
CA GLY A 604 11.96 -13.72 24.29
C GLY A 604 13.12 -13.63 23.30
N GLY A 605 13.80 -12.49 23.27
CA GLY A 605 14.91 -12.20 22.34
C GLY A 605 14.52 -11.88 20.89
N MET A 606 13.23 -11.96 20.53
CA MET A 606 12.74 -11.51 19.21
C MET A 606 12.51 -10.01 19.17
N GLU A 607 12.60 -9.40 17.98
CA GLU A 607 12.38 -7.96 17.79
C GLU A 607 13.17 -7.07 18.76
N ARG A 608 14.37 -7.54 19.16
CA ARG A 608 15.27 -6.86 20.10
C ARG A 608 14.66 -6.68 21.49
N SER A 609 13.68 -7.51 21.86
CA SER A 609 13.12 -7.56 23.20
C SER A 609 14.08 -8.25 24.18
N GLY A 610 13.84 -8.07 25.48
CA GLY A 610 14.45 -8.89 26.52
C GLY A 610 13.91 -10.32 26.56
N ASP A 611 14.30 -11.04 27.61
CA ASP A 611 13.94 -12.46 27.85
C ASP A 611 12.43 -12.71 27.94
N GLU A 612 11.65 -11.68 28.30
CA GLU A 612 10.19 -11.78 28.46
C GLU A 612 9.40 -11.55 27.16
N GLY A 613 10.06 -11.24 26.04
CA GLY A 613 9.37 -10.84 24.81
C GLY A 613 8.82 -9.42 24.88
N GLN A 614 8.25 -8.93 23.78
CA GLN A 614 7.50 -7.68 23.72
C GLN A 614 6.05 -7.91 23.29
N LEU A 615 5.20 -6.91 23.44
CA LEU A 615 3.83 -6.96 22.91
C LEU A 615 3.86 -7.19 21.39
N ALA A 616 3.08 -8.14 20.90
CA ALA A 616 2.97 -8.47 19.47
C ALA A 616 2.09 -7.47 18.70
N ILE A 617 2.30 -6.18 18.98
CA ILE A 617 1.69 -5.06 18.28
C ILE A 617 2.64 -4.59 17.19
N ASP A 618 2.16 -4.47 15.96
CA ASP A 618 2.99 -4.16 14.81
C ASP A 618 2.64 -2.82 14.17
N MET A 619 3.68 -2.09 13.78
CA MET A 619 3.65 -0.91 12.95
C MET A 619 4.22 -1.24 11.59
N SER A 620 3.50 -0.91 10.54
CA SER A 620 3.94 -1.18 9.18
C SER A 620 4.67 0.01 8.57
N PRO A 621 5.91 -0.18 8.08
CA PRO A 621 6.47 0.62 6.99
C PRO A 621 5.46 0.78 5.85
N VAL A 622 5.21 2.02 5.42
CA VAL A 622 4.16 2.31 4.44
C VAL A 622 4.52 3.46 3.51
N GLN A 623 4.24 3.25 2.23
CA GLN A 623 4.02 4.31 1.23
C GLN A 623 2.50 4.61 1.27
N PRO A 624 2.05 5.75 1.82
CA PRO A 624 0.61 6.00 2.06
C PRO A 624 -0.21 6.37 0.81
N HIS A 625 0.44 6.63 -0.31
CA HIS A 625 -0.15 7.07 -1.58
C HIS A 625 -0.89 8.40 -1.42
N THR A 626 -0.25 9.35 -0.76
CA THR A 626 -0.76 10.71 -0.47
C THR A 626 0.30 11.75 -0.85
N MET A 627 0.97 11.54 -1.97
CA MET A 627 2.08 12.38 -2.39
C MET A 627 1.58 13.76 -2.79
N THR A 628 2.28 14.79 -2.34
CA THR A 628 1.99 16.17 -2.73
C THR A 628 3.23 16.86 -3.29
N LYS A 629 2.99 17.94 -4.04
CA LYS A 629 4.08 18.79 -4.56
C LYS A 629 4.94 19.39 -3.43
N ASN A 630 4.32 19.70 -2.29
CA ASN A 630 4.97 20.35 -1.16
C ASN A 630 5.32 19.31 -0.11
N ALA A 631 6.61 19.10 0.14
CA ALA A 631 7.04 18.24 1.25
C ALA A 631 6.55 18.77 2.62
N ARG A 632 6.36 17.88 3.59
CA ARG A 632 6.06 18.21 5.00
C ARG A 632 7.09 19.17 5.59
N THR A 633 6.72 19.93 6.62
CA THR A 633 7.59 20.96 7.20
C THR A 633 8.81 20.36 7.90
N CYS A 634 9.83 21.15 8.20
CA CYS A 634 10.97 20.62 8.97
C CYS A 634 10.52 20.25 10.39
N GLU A 635 9.62 21.06 10.95
CA GLU A 635 9.07 20.95 12.29
C GLU A 635 8.24 19.68 12.46
N SER A 636 7.51 19.23 11.44
CA SER A 636 6.73 17.99 11.52
C SER A 636 7.58 16.74 11.76
N CYS A 637 8.89 16.80 11.50
CA CYS A 637 9.82 15.69 11.76
C CYS A 637 10.77 15.98 12.93
N HIS A 638 11.31 17.20 12.99
CA HIS A 638 12.37 17.55 13.93
C HIS A 638 11.84 18.05 15.28
N ALA A 639 10.58 18.48 15.36
CA ALA A 639 9.96 19.03 16.57
C ALA A 639 8.68 18.26 16.95
N SER A 640 8.64 16.95 16.66
CA SER A 640 7.48 16.10 16.91
C SER A 640 7.89 14.77 17.55
N ASP A 641 7.45 14.57 18.79
CA ASP A 641 7.63 13.31 19.53
C ASP A 641 6.98 12.14 18.78
N LYS A 642 5.79 12.37 18.22
CA LYS A 642 5.11 11.40 17.36
C LYS A 642 5.97 11.02 16.17
N ALA A 643 6.58 11.98 15.48
CA ALA A 643 7.46 11.68 14.34
C ALA A 643 8.67 10.83 14.74
N LEU A 644 9.17 11.00 15.96
CA LEU A 644 10.28 10.23 16.52
C LEU A 644 9.87 8.83 17.04
N GLY A 645 8.58 8.51 17.05
CA GLY A 645 8.04 7.26 17.58
C GLY A 645 7.80 7.27 19.09
N LEU A 646 7.95 8.41 19.76
CA LEU A 646 7.74 8.61 21.19
C LEU A 646 6.24 8.74 21.56
N GLY A 647 5.35 8.59 20.57
CA GLY A 647 3.90 8.66 20.76
C GLY A 647 3.35 10.08 20.82
N ILE A 648 2.06 10.18 21.13
CA ILE A 648 1.30 11.45 21.13
C ILE A 648 0.97 11.98 22.52
N ASN A 649 1.55 11.39 23.58
CA ASN A 649 1.14 11.58 24.97
C ASN A 649 -0.39 11.39 25.14
N GLY A 650 -0.80 10.12 25.23
CA GLY A 650 -2.21 9.75 25.43
C GLY A 650 -2.77 10.26 26.76
N PRO A 651 -4.08 10.51 26.88
CA PRO A 651 -4.67 11.12 28.07
C PRO A 651 -4.84 10.15 29.25
N ARG A 652 -4.52 8.85 29.10
CA ARG A 652 -4.76 7.82 30.12
C ARG A 652 -3.79 6.64 30.03
N ASN A 653 -3.66 5.92 31.14
CA ASN A 653 -3.06 4.58 31.19
C ASN A 653 -4.06 3.54 30.64
N TRP A 654 -3.61 2.67 29.73
CA TRP A 654 -4.50 1.68 29.07
C TRP A 654 -4.64 0.38 29.86
N ASP A 655 -3.69 0.08 30.73
CA ASP A 655 -3.64 -1.05 31.66
C ASP A 655 -4.49 -0.86 32.92
N GLU A 656 -5.17 0.29 33.06
CA GLU A 656 -6.07 0.59 34.16
C GLU A 656 -7.55 0.52 33.77
N LYS A 657 -8.37 0.05 34.73
CA LYS A 657 -9.83 0.14 34.62
C LYS A 657 -10.26 1.57 34.84
N HIS A 658 -11.21 2.03 34.04
CA HIS A 658 -11.80 3.35 34.20
C HIS A 658 -13.28 3.24 34.59
N VAL A 659 -13.66 3.88 35.69
CA VAL A 659 -15.03 3.97 36.20
C VAL A 659 -15.47 5.42 36.02
N VAL A 660 -16.66 5.63 35.44
CA VAL A 660 -17.26 6.96 35.29
C VAL A 660 -18.58 6.94 36.03
N ASP A 661 -18.63 7.61 37.18
CA ASP A 661 -19.86 7.73 37.98
C ASP A 661 -19.79 8.99 38.86
N LEU A 662 -20.78 9.18 39.74
CA LEU A 662 -20.75 10.26 40.73
C LEU A 662 -19.54 10.10 41.66
N GLU A 663 -18.63 11.07 41.59
CA GLU A 663 -17.33 11.05 42.26
C GLU A 663 -17.17 12.30 43.13
N THR A 664 -16.52 12.16 44.29
CA THR A 664 -16.07 13.31 45.09
C THR A 664 -14.86 13.97 44.44
N THR A 665 -14.55 15.21 44.82
CA THR A 665 -13.40 15.96 44.27
C THR A 665 -12.05 15.25 44.47
N ASP A 666 -11.95 14.32 45.42
CA ASP A 666 -10.73 13.55 45.74
C ASP A 666 -10.67 12.16 45.10
N GLY A 667 -11.60 11.80 44.20
CA GLY A 667 -11.52 10.53 43.47
C GLY A 667 -12.44 9.41 43.97
N THR A 668 -13.22 9.62 45.03
CA THR A 668 -14.03 8.54 45.61
C THR A 668 -15.33 8.38 44.85
N ILE A 669 -15.49 7.22 44.19
CA ILE A 669 -16.76 6.82 43.56
C ILE A 669 -17.81 6.57 44.64
N LEU A 670 -18.91 7.33 44.60
CA LEU A 670 -19.96 7.30 45.63
C LEU A 670 -20.95 6.13 45.48
N PRO A 671 -21.42 5.77 44.28
CA PRO A 671 -22.38 4.69 44.14
C PRO A 671 -21.72 3.30 44.31
N GLU A 672 -22.26 2.49 45.21
CA GLU A 672 -21.86 1.07 45.33
C GLU A 672 -22.18 0.26 44.06
N SER A 673 -23.14 0.73 43.26
CA SER A 673 -23.53 0.12 41.99
C SER A 673 -22.66 0.55 40.80
N ALA A 674 -21.59 1.33 41.04
CA ALA A 674 -20.72 1.82 39.98
C ALA A 674 -20.14 0.66 39.17
N ARG A 675 -20.02 0.87 37.87
CA ARG A 675 -19.52 -0.14 36.92
C ARG A 675 -18.29 0.38 36.20
N THR A 676 -17.40 -0.54 35.86
CA THR A 676 -16.29 -0.22 34.95
C THR A 676 -16.85 0.19 33.59
N GLN A 677 -16.53 1.40 33.16
CA GLN A 677 -16.90 1.94 31.86
C GLN A 677 -15.93 1.47 30.77
N MET A 678 -14.64 1.39 31.09
CA MET A 678 -13.60 0.90 30.19
C MET A 678 -12.70 -0.10 30.93
N GLY A 679 -12.54 -1.29 30.35
CA GLY A 679 -11.66 -2.32 30.88
C GLY A 679 -10.18 -1.96 30.69
N ALA A 680 -9.34 -2.58 31.51
CA ALA A 680 -7.89 -2.57 31.31
C ALA A 680 -7.49 -3.41 30.09
N ILE A 681 -6.39 -3.03 29.46
CA ILE A 681 -5.64 -3.82 28.48
C ILE A 681 -4.32 -4.18 29.15
N GLU A 682 -4.22 -5.43 29.61
CA GLU A 682 -3.08 -5.86 30.43
C GLU A 682 -1.75 -5.64 29.69
N ASN A 683 -0.76 -5.10 30.41
CA ASN A 683 0.59 -4.80 29.94
C ASN A 683 0.72 -3.67 28.89
N LEU A 684 -0.35 -2.93 28.56
CA LEU A 684 -0.27 -1.73 27.73
C LEU A 684 -0.15 -0.48 28.61
N ASP A 685 1.06 -0.22 29.09
CA ASP A 685 1.40 0.92 29.98
C ASP A 685 1.74 2.22 29.23
N HIS A 686 1.72 2.18 27.89
CA HIS A 686 1.99 3.30 27.00
C HIS A 686 0.88 3.49 25.96
N ASP A 687 0.89 4.62 25.26
CA ASP A 687 -0.07 4.86 24.18
C ASP A 687 0.24 3.99 22.95
N TRP A 688 -0.81 3.54 22.24
CA TRP A 688 -0.70 2.73 21.02
C TRP A 688 0.22 3.31 19.93
N SER A 689 0.45 4.62 19.95
CA SER A 689 1.32 5.30 18.99
C SER A 689 2.78 5.39 19.43
N GLN A 690 3.12 5.00 20.66
CA GLN A 690 4.48 4.96 21.14
C GLN A 690 5.13 3.62 20.80
N ILE A 691 6.24 3.66 20.07
CA ILE A 691 6.93 2.48 19.53
C ILE A 691 8.36 2.37 20.04
N VAL A 692 8.86 3.44 20.68
CA VAL A 692 10.19 3.54 21.27
C VAL A 692 10.13 4.47 22.48
N ASP A 693 10.97 4.21 23.48
CA ASP A 693 11.18 5.12 24.60
C ASP A 693 12.28 6.17 24.30
N GLU A 694 12.50 7.09 25.24
CA GLU A 694 13.53 8.12 25.07
C GLU A 694 14.94 7.53 25.02
N GLU A 695 15.19 6.38 25.65
CA GLU A 695 16.44 5.63 25.65
C GLU A 695 16.70 4.88 24.34
N GLY A 696 15.73 4.82 23.43
CA GLY A 696 15.84 4.14 22.16
C GLY A 696 15.51 2.63 22.22
N ASN A 697 14.88 2.16 23.30
CA ASN A 697 14.39 0.80 23.41
C ASN A 697 13.04 0.68 22.68
N GLN A 698 12.93 -0.33 21.83
CA GLN A 698 11.71 -0.60 21.06
C GLN A 698 10.61 -1.17 21.96
N LEU A 699 9.41 -0.57 21.92
CA LEU A 699 8.24 -0.95 22.71
C LEU A 699 7.19 -1.71 21.89
N ALA A 700 7.23 -1.56 20.57
CA ALA A 700 6.34 -2.20 19.62
C ALA A 700 7.13 -2.72 18.41
N THR A 701 6.63 -3.78 17.78
CA THR A 701 7.19 -4.28 16.53
C THR A 701 7.07 -3.22 15.43
N VAL A 702 8.09 -3.11 14.58
CA VAL A 702 8.02 -2.27 13.37
C VAL A 702 8.43 -3.13 12.18
N GLY A 703 7.45 -3.62 11.42
CA GLY A 703 7.67 -4.25 10.12
C GLY A 703 8.51 -5.52 10.19
N HIS A 704 8.17 -6.42 11.12
CA HIS A 704 8.87 -7.68 11.44
C HIS A 704 9.20 -8.59 10.25
N HIS A 705 8.57 -8.39 9.09
CA HIS A 705 8.90 -9.14 7.88
C HIS A 705 10.38 -9.02 7.48
N TRP A 706 11.02 -7.88 7.74
CA TRP A 706 12.38 -7.59 7.26
C TRP A 706 13.33 -7.31 8.40
N LYS A 707 14.57 -7.81 8.29
CA LYS A 707 15.59 -7.73 9.36
C LYS A 707 15.94 -6.30 9.77
N LEU A 708 15.90 -5.37 8.83
CA LEU A 708 16.28 -3.98 9.08
C LEU A 708 15.15 -3.11 9.61
N SER A 709 13.89 -3.53 9.46
CA SER A 709 12.77 -2.76 9.94
C SER A 709 12.84 -2.63 11.46
N ARG A 710 12.59 -1.41 11.96
CA ARG A 710 12.68 -1.08 13.38
C ARG A 710 12.20 0.34 13.67
N SER A 711 11.99 0.63 14.95
CA SER A 711 11.93 2.00 15.43
C SER A 711 13.29 2.71 15.32
N LEU A 712 13.27 4.04 15.45
CA LEU A 712 14.49 4.85 15.51
C LEU A 712 15.28 4.52 16.78
N ASN A 713 16.60 4.44 16.70
CA ASN A 713 17.44 4.24 17.88
C ASN A 713 17.78 5.58 18.58
N LYS A 714 18.40 5.52 19.76
CA LYS A 714 18.77 6.72 20.54
C LYS A 714 19.58 7.75 19.76
N ASP A 715 20.55 7.29 18.99
CA ASP A 715 21.42 8.17 18.20
C ASP A 715 20.65 8.88 17.09
N GLU A 716 19.72 8.19 16.44
CA GLU A 716 18.84 8.75 15.42
C GLU A 716 17.86 9.76 16.02
N ILE A 717 17.18 9.39 17.11
CA ILE A 717 16.28 10.27 17.86
C ILE A 717 17.03 11.56 18.25
N THR A 718 18.23 11.44 18.81
CA THR A 718 19.06 12.60 19.23
C THR A 718 19.46 13.49 18.06
N ARG A 719 19.72 12.91 16.87
CA ARG A 719 20.14 13.66 15.67
C ARG A 719 18.97 14.32 14.95
N ILE A 720 17.79 13.70 15.01
CA ILE A 720 16.57 14.20 14.37
C ILE A 720 15.90 15.25 15.25
N SER A 721 15.82 15.06 16.56
CA SER A 721 15.24 16.05 17.46
C SER A 721 15.98 17.40 17.38
N ARG A 722 15.29 18.45 16.91
CA ARG A 722 15.82 19.82 16.77
C ARG A 722 14.71 20.86 16.95
N ASP A 723 14.94 21.79 17.88
CA ASP A 723 14.03 22.91 18.10
C ASP A 723 14.31 24.08 17.12
N GLY A 724 13.63 24.08 15.99
CA GLY A 724 13.03 25.31 15.41
C GLY A 724 13.88 26.36 14.67
N THR A 725 15.11 26.12 14.21
CA THR A 725 15.88 27.13 13.43
C THR A 725 16.66 26.61 12.22
N CYS A 726 16.17 25.55 11.56
CA CYS A 726 16.90 24.84 10.52
C CYS A 726 17.26 25.69 9.28
N VAL A 727 16.28 26.36 8.64
CA VAL A 727 16.51 27.06 7.34
C VAL A 727 17.37 28.31 7.50
N ALA A 728 17.26 29.03 8.62
CA ALA A 728 17.97 30.29 8.85
C ALA A 728 19.50 30.11 8.84
N CYS A 729 19.98 28.99 9.39
CA CYS A 729 21.40 28.65 9.44
C CYS A 729 21.87 27.85 8.21
N HIS A 730 21.07 26.92 7.69
CA HIS A 730 21.51 26.00 6.64
C HIS A 730 21.40 26.55 5.20
N LYS A 731 20.79 27.73 4.99
CA LYS A 731 20.69 28.31 3.64
C LYS A 731 22.05 28.64 2.98
N GLU A 732 23.08 28.94 3.78
CA GLU A 732 24.43 29.30 3.32
C GLU A 732 25.45 28.14 3.44
N ILE A 733 25.06 27.03 4.08
CA ILE A 733 25.92 25.87 4.37
C ILE A 733 25.95 24.90 3.16
N PRO A 734 27.09 24.26 2.84
CA PRO A 734 28.44 24.48 3.37
C PRO A 734 29.32 25.42 2.54
N GLU A 735 28.93 25.78 1.31
CA GLU A 735 29.86 26.40 0.34
C GLU A 735 29.41 27.76 -0.20
N LYS A 736 28.23 28.27 0.18
CA LYS A 736 27.70 29.51 -0.40
C LYS A 736 28.33 30.79 0.17
N ASP A 737 28.98 30.69 1.33
CA ASP A 737 29.73 31.79 1.93
C ASP A 737 31.10 31.33 2.42
N LEU A 738 32.14 32.14 2.17
CA LEU A 738 33.53 31.80 2.49
C LEU A 738 33.76 31.65 4.01
N ALA A 739 33.14 32.51 4.82
CA ALA A 739 33.29 32.46 6.27
C ALA A 739 32.53 31.26 6.86
N VAL A 740 31.32 30.99 6.36
CA VAL A 740 30.54 29.80 6.73
C VAL A 740 31.27 28.52 6.32
N SER A 741 31.82 28.48 5.11
CA SER A 741 32.60 27.34 4.61
C SER A 741 33.85 27.08 5.44
N LEU A 742 34.59 28.13 5.79
CA LEU A 742 35.73 28.03 6.69
C LEU A 742 35.33 27.52 8.08
N MET A 743 34.22 28.03 8.64
CA MET A 743 33.70 27.55 9.93
C MET A 743 33.31 26.08 9.88
N HIS A 744 32.65 25.63 8.81
CA HIS A 744 32.26 24.24 8.65
C HIS A 744 33.49 23.34 8.46
N HIS A 745 34.49 23.78 7.70
CA HIS A 745 35.76 23.09 7.55
C HIS A 745 36.44 22.93 8.92
N VAL A 746 36.61 24.02 9.68
CA VAL A 746 37.16 23.98 11.04
C VAL A 746 36.35 23.06 11.95
N GLY A 747 35.02 23.16 11.95
CA GLY A 747 34.13 22.29 12.72
C GLY A 747 34.32 20.82 12.39
N LYS A 748 34.41 20.47 11.09
CA LYS A 748 34.63 19.10 10.60
C LYS A 748 35.94 18.51 11.10
N TYR A 749 37.04 19.26 11.02
CA TYR A 749 38.36 18.77 11.45
C TYR A 749 38.62 18.87 12.96
N THR A 750 37.84 19.67 13.68
CA THR A 750 37.93 19.78 15.15
C THR A 750 36.90 18.93 15.90
N GLY A 751 35.96 18.30 15.19
CA GLY A 751 34.88 17.51 15.79
C GLY A 751 33.78 18.36 16.45
N ASN A 752 33.78 19.69 16.28
CA ASN A 752 32.86 20.62 16.95
C ASN A 752 31.57 20.89 16.13
N ILE A 753 31.10 19.93 15.35
CA ILE A 753 29.82 20.08 14.63
C ILE A 753 28.70 19.74 15.63
N PRO A 754 27.72 20.63 15.86
CA PRO A 754 26.62 20.35 16.78
C PRO A 754 25.78 19.16 16.29
N VAL A 755 25.43 18.24 17.19
CA VAL A 755 24.72 17.00 16.85
C VAL A 755 23.33 16.95 17.48
N SER A 756 23.20 17.38 18.74
CA SER A 756 21.93 17.39 19.49
C SER A 756 21.21 18.74 19.41
N ALA A 757 19.93 18.78 19.83
CA ALA A 757 19.18 20.01 20.04
C ALA A 757 19.90 20.95 21.04
N GLU A 758 20.49 20.40 22.11
CA GLU A 758 21.25 21.17 23.09
C GLU A 758 22.51 21.80 22.49
N ASP A 759 23.24 21.07 21.64
CA ASP A 759 24.43 21.61 20.95
C ASP A 759 24.07 22.74 19.99
N HIS A 760 22.97 22.57 19.25
CA HIS A 760 22.44 23.62 18.38
C HIS A 760 22.00 24.84 19.20
N GLY A 761 21.28 24.63 20.31
CA GLY A 761 20.88 25.70 21.24
C GLY A 761 22.08 26.46 21.80
N LYS A 762 23.15 25.76 22.21
CA LYS A 762 24.42 26.35 22.65
C LYS A 762 25.09 27.15 21.53
N LEU A 763 25.11 26.63 20.30
CA LEU A 763 25.69 27.32 19.15
C LEU A 763 24.91 28.60 18.82
N VAL A 764 23.59 28.52 18.74
CA VAL A 764 22.71 29.69 18.48
C VAL A 764 22.87 30.73 19.59
N ASN A 765 22.87 30.32 20.85
CA ASN A 765 23.11 31.21 21.98
C ASN A 765 24.49 31.90 21.88
N LYS A 766 25.53 31.14 21.56
CA LYS A 766 26.88 31.68 21.37
C LYS A 766 26.98 32.65 20.21
N ILE A 767 26.36 32.35 19.06
CA ILE A 767 26.31 33.24 17.89
C ILE A 767 25.57 34.53 18.25
N LEU A 768 24.41 34.42 18.91
CA LEU A 768 23.63 35.57 19.37
C LEU A 768 24.45 36.47 20.30
N LEU A 769 25.10 35.90 21.31
CA LEU A 769 25.94 36.65 22.24
C LEU A 769 27.15 37.28 21.54
N THR A 770 27.83 36.54 20.66
CA THR A 770 29.02 37.05 19.93
C THR A 770 28.64 38.17 18.97
N SER A 771 27.52 38.03 18.26
CA SER A 771 26.97 39.07 17.39
C SER A 771 26.56 40.31 18.20
N ALA A 772 25.84 40.12 19.31
CA ALA A 772 25.40 41.22 20.17
C ALA A 772 26.60 42.00 20.76
N TRP A 773 27.61 41.30 21.28
CA TRP A 773 28.83 41.94 21.78
C TRP A 773 29.65 42.58 20.67
N GLY A 774 29.74 41.96 19.50
CA GLY A 774 30.38 42.54 18.33
C GLY A 774 29.74 43.87 17.93
N GLN A 775 28.40 43.92 17.85
CA GLN A 775 27.66 45.16 17.57
C GLN A 775 27.85 46.22 18.67
N ALA A 776 27.82 45.84 19.94
CA ALA A 776 28.03 46.74 21.07
C ALA A 776 29.46 47.32 21.10
N LEU A 777 30.47 46.49 20.87
CA LEU A 777 31.88 46.90 20.79
C LEU A 777 32.13 47.79 19.57
N LEU A 778 31.49 47.52 18.44
CA LEU A 778 31.60 48.37 17.25
C LEU A 778 30.98 49.75 17.52
N ALA A 779 29.78 49.79 18.11
CA ALA A 779 29.10 51.04 18.44
C ALA A 779 29.88 51.88 19.45
N THR A 780 30.34 51.26 20.54
CA THR A 780 31.15 51.93 21.58
C THR A 780 32.53 52.32 21.08
N GLY A 781 33.17 51.48 20.26
CA GLY A 781 34.45 51.75 19.62
C GLY A 781 34.38 52.93 18.65
N VAL A 782 33.34 53.02 17.82
CA VAL A 782 33.10 54.19 16.95
C VAL A 782 32.90 55.44 17.81
N LEU A 783 32.12 55.36 18.90
CA LEU A 783 31.93 56.49 19.82
C LEU A 783 33.26 56.94 20.45
N ALA A 784 34.10 56.00 20.86
CA ALA A 784 35.42 56.26 21.44
C ALA A 784 36.38 56.87 20.42
N VAL A 785 36.36 56.42 19.15
CA VAL A 785 37.15 57.00 18.06
C VAL A 785 36.67 58.41 17.71
N VAL A 786 35.36 58.66 17.69
CA VAL A 786 34.80 60.00 17.44
C VAL A 786 35.12 60.97 18.57
N LEU A 787 34.93 60.54 19.83
CA LEU A 787 35.24 61.37 21.01
C LEU A 787 36.76 61.57 21.16
N GLY A 788 37.54 60.51 21.00
CA GLY A 788 39.00 60.55 21.05
C GLY A 788 39.60 61.37 19.89
N GLY A 789 39.08 61.21 18.68
CA GLY A 789 39.44 62.00 17.51
C GLY A 789 39.05 63.47 17.65
N GLY A 790 37.86 63.75 18.19
CA GLY A 790 37.41 65.11 18.54
C GLY A 790 38.28 65.76 19.61
N TYR A 791 38.65 65.01 20.65
CA TYR A 791 39.58 65.46 21.69
C TYR A 791 41.00 65.70 21.15
N TRP A 792 41.51 64.80 20.30
CA TRP A 792 42.81 64.94 19.65
C TRP A 792 42.84 66.13 18.68
N ALA A 793 41.79 66.34 17.89
CA ALA A 793 41.67 67.51 17.01
C ALA A 793 41.57 68.83 17.80
N SER A 794 40.83 68.84 18.91
CA SER A 794 40.72 69.96 19.85
C SER A 794 42.06 70.34 20.48
N THR A 795 42.82 69.35 20.95
CA THR A 795 44.15 69.55 21.57
C THR A 795 45.21 69.97 20.54
N ARG A 796 45.15 69.45 19.30
CA ARG A 796 46.00 69.94 18.19
C ARG A 796 45.68 71.38 17.79
N ARG A 797 44.40 71.77 17.69
CA ARG A 797 44.03 73.17 17.41
C ARG A 797 44.56 74.12 18.50
N LYS A 798 44.46 73.75 19.78
CA LYS A 798 45.01 74.55 20.89
C LYS A 798 46.54 74.68 20.88
N LYS A 799 47.27 73.67 20.36
CA LYS A 799 48.73 73.72 20.19
C LYS A 799 49.19 74.49 18.95
N ALA A 800 48.34 74.67 17.94
CA ALA A 800 48.65 75.46 16.73
C ALA A 800 48.33 76.97 16.89
N THR A 801 47.58 77.34 17.93
CA THR A 801 47.25 78.73 18.30
C THR A 801 48.13 79.29 19.44
N LYS A 802 49.21 78.59 19.79
CA LYS A 802 50.34 79.09 20.58
C LYS A 802 51.57 79.03 19.69
#